data_AF-A0A5M6CVI2-F1
#
_entry.id   AF-A0A5M6CVI2-F1
#
_cell.length_a   1.000
_cell.length_b   1.000
_cell.length_c   1.000
_cell.angle_alpha   90.00
_cell.angle_beta   90.00
_cell.angle_gamma   90.00
#
_symmetry.space_group_name_H-M   'P 1'
#
loop_
_entity.id
_entity.type
_entity.pdbx_description
1 polymer ?
#
loop_
_entity_poly.entity_id
_entity_poly.type
_entity_poly.pdbx_seq_one_letter_code
_entity_poly.pdbx_strand_id
1 'polypeptide(L)'
;MHCQRLRSGTAVLWMTFYLSVATVALAEPPSADWFPVAPALPEPAGETILATTVDELFQATRDVPSGGTILVADGHYRMPQYFSINKDNVTLRGRSGNRDRVILDGIDSRHGELIGISGATGVTIADLTVQNVKWNGIKINSDRGADKVTIYNCVIHNVWQRGVKAPAMPEKEGDSGPRDCRVQYCLFYNDRPKQFSDDQTDTSESYNGNYIGGIDVKNTIDWTISDNVFIGIQGRTREGRGCIYISENGRGYTIERNIFIDSDIAIALGNPTLGYSPLQAINCVARNNLVTHCPETGILACYTRDCQILNNTVVEPDSRMRRLIWVQKSNDGLQVENNLLVGAPLLNSGKSSIVQRGNIVRDEWTEQKSNSGQRFLPPSVVTKAIALPSKLEADRARAAAERLESGVQRPQVWAAMRQVHAEFDGQAGYVAQFGDSITHSMAFWTPIGWDEPQRYLTHDDDLPKRPEETRWRDYVKGTRDKGPEHGNNSGWRVGQVLQAMDRVLEQQQPEAAIIMVGTNDISGGRVPAGYRADLEAIVRKCLDAHCVPILNTIPPRRGHDAAVNEVNTIIRTVAREHQVPLADFHAECLRVRPGNSWDGTIISEDGVHPSGGESNNYRDENLKQCGYALRNWVNFLVYRQLYFRVFAAET
;
A
#
# COMPACT_ATOMS: atom_id res chain seq x y z
N MET A 1 -63.91 26.07 29.32
CA MET A 1 -62.64 26.80 29.57
C MET A 1 -61.54 25.78 29.79
N HIS A 2 -60.44 25.90 29.04
CA HIS A 2 -59.17 25.16 29.11
C HIS A 2 -59.21 23.62 29.05
N CYS A 3 -59.23 23.10 27.83
CA CYS A 3 -58.86 21.73 27.49
C CYS A 3 -57.52 21.77 26.72
N GLN A 4 -56.44 21.30 27.34
CA GLN A 4 -55.10 21.26 26.75
C GLN A 4 -55.03 20.17 25.67
N ARG A 5 -54.73 20.58 24.43
CA ARG A 5 -54.34 19.67 23.34
C ARG A 5 -52.84 19.39 23.44
N LEU A 6 -52.48 18.14 23.74
CA LEU A 6 -51.15 17.60 23.51
C LEU A 6 -50.92 17.47 22.00
N ARG A 7 -49.96 18.21 21.46
CA ARG A 7 -49.43 18.01 20.11
C ARG A 7 -48.29 16.99 20.21
N SER A 8 -48.50 15.79 19.66
CA SER A 8 -47.46 14.81 19.39
C SER A 8 -46.63 15.29 18.19
N GLY A 9 -45.45 15.83 18.47
CA GLY A 9 -44.41 16.05 17.46
C GLY A 9 -43.56 14.80 17.30
N THR A 10 -43.79 14.05 16.22
CA THR A 10 -42.90 12.99 15.75
C THR A 10 -41.60 13.63 15.26
N ALA A 11 -40.55 13.56 16.07
CA ALA A 11 -39.18 13.85 15.63
C ALA A 11 -38.71 12.70 14.75
N VAL A 12 -38.73 12.89 13.43
CA VAL A 12 -38.08 11.99 12.48
C VAL A 12 -36.58 12.28 12.54
N LEU A 13 -35.85 11.46 13.29
CA LEU A 13 -34.40 11.49 13.35
C LEU A 13 -33.86 10.94 12.01
N TRP A 14 -33.48 11.83 11.10
CA TRP A 14 -32.72 11.46 9.90
C TRP A 14 -31.31 11.10 10.34
N MET A 15 -31.07 9.80 10.54
CA MET A 15 -29.74 9.25 10.79
C MET A 15 -29.03 9.18 9.43
N THR A 16 -28.37 10.28 9.05
CA THR A 16 -27.53 10.35 7.86
C THR A 16 -26.35 9.40 8.06
N PHE A 17 -26.38 8.23 7.42
CA PHE A 17 -25.23 7.37 7.28
C PHE A 17 -24.22 8.10 6.38
N TYR A 18 -23.25 8.79 6.98
CA TYR A 18 -22.01 9.12 6.29
C TYR A 18 -21.27 7.80 6.07
N LEU A 19 -21.37 7.23 4.87
CA LEU A 19 -20.35 6.30 4.38
C LEU A 19 -19.06 7.13 4.24
N SER A 20 -18.24 7.13 5.29
CA SER A 20 -16.84 7.51 5.17
C SER A 20 -16.18 6.46 4.26
N VAL A 21 -16.01 6.80 2.99
CA VAL A 21 -15.08 6.09 2.12
C VAL A 21 -13.69 6.42 2.65
N ALA A 22 -13.20 5.62 3.60
CA ALA A 22 -11.83 5.69 4.05
C ALA A 22 -10.93 5.47 2.83
N THR A 23 -10.31 6.55 2.36
CA THR A 23 -9.30 6.48 1.32
C THR A 23 -8.09 5.76 1.91
N VAL A 24 -7.92 4.49 1.52
CA VAL A 24 -6.77 3.69 1.95
C VAL A 24 -5.55 4.27 1.24
N ALA A 25 -4.82 5.12 1.95
CA ALA A 25 -3.45 5.45 1.59
C ALA A 25 -2.64 4.15 1.61
N LEU A 26 -1.96 3.84 0.52
CA LEU A 26 -0.92 2.84 0.54
C LEU A 26 0.27 3.43 1.30
N ALA A 27 0.52 2.90 2.49
CA ALA A 27 1.73 3.16 3.25
C ALA A 27 2.92 2.44 2.57
N GLU A 28 4.15 2.89 2.83
CA GLU A 28 5.34 2.10 2.53
C GLU A 28 5.15 0.65 3.01
N PRO A 29 5.75 -0.37 2.33
CA PRO A 29 5.66 -1.75 2.78
C PRO A 29 5.93 -1.83 4.28
N PRO A 30 5.12 -2.58 5.06
CA PRO A 30 5.34 -2.72 6.48
C PRO A 30 6.79 -3.14 6.72
N SER A 31 7.50 -2.33 7.50
CA SER A 31 8.90 -2.56 7.81
C SER A 31 9.13 -2.47 9.31
N ALA A 32 9.98 -3.37 9.80
CA ALA A 32 10.48 -3.31 11.15
C ALA A 32 11.90 -3.87 11.19
N ASP A 33 12.74 -3.29 12.05
CA ASP A 33 14.13 -3.68 12.28
C ASP A 33 14.30 -5.13 12.79
N TRP A 34 13.22 -5.73 13.28
CA TRP A 34 13.18 -7.09 13.81
C TRP A 34 12.56 -8.12 12.86
N PHE A 35 12.16 -7.74 11.65
CA PHE A 35 11.75 -8.73 10.65
C PHE A 35 12.94 -9.64 10.29
N PRO A 36 12.70 -10.91 9.94
CA PRO A 36 13.77 -11.80 9.50
C PRO A 36 14.53 -11.21 8.31
N VAL A 37 15.85 -11.17 8.42
CA VAL A 37 16.74 -10.70 7.35
C VAL A 37 17.21 -11.90 6.54
N ALA A 38 16.95 -11.86 5.24
CA ALA A 38 17.42 -12.89 4.32
C ALA A 38 18.95 -12.81 4.17
N PRO A 39 19.68 -13.93 4.36
CA PRO A 39 21.02 -14.06 3.82
C PRO A 39 21.07 -13.74 2.32
N ALA A 40 22.14 -13.09 1.85
CA ALA A 40 22.31 -12.88 0.42
C ALA A 40 22.42 -14.23 -0.31
N LEU A 41 21.71 -14.36 -1.44
CA LEU A 41 21.91 -15.49 -2.33
C LEU A 41 23.31 -15.44 -2.95
N PRO A 42 23.91 -16.61 -3.30
CA PRO A 42 25.17 -16.66 -4.04
C PRO A 42 25.08 -15.87 -5.35
N GLU A 43 26.23 -15.51 -5.93
CA GLU A 43 26.26 -14.93 -7.28
C GLU A 43 25.54 -15.85 -8.29
N PRO A 44 24.87 -15.29 -9.32
CA PRO A 44 24.18 -16.07 -10.34
C PRO A 44 25.05 -17.17 -10.92
N ALA A 45 24.47 -18.38 -11.05
CA ALA A 45 25.08 -19.48 -11.76
C ALA A 45 24.53 -19.55 -13.19
N GLY A 46 25.30 -20.14 -14.09
CA GLY A 46 24.92 -20.34 -15.49
C GLY A 46 24.88 -19.04 -16.30
N GLU A 47 24.23 -19.11 -17.45
CA GLU A 47 24.03 -17.95 -18.32
C GLU A 47 23.08 -16.95 -17.65
N THR A 48 23.43 -15.66 -17.71
CA THR A 48 22.63 -14.59 -17.12
C THR A 48 22.06 -13.68 -18.19
N ILE A 49 20.73 -13.48 -18.17
CA ILE A 49 20.02 -12.52 -19.02
C ILE A 49 19.50 -11.38 -18.13
N LEU A 50 19.89 -10.14 -18.44
CA LEU A 50 19.36 -8.95 -17.78
C LEU A 50 18.07 -8.50 -18.46
N ALA A 51 17.01 -8.30 -17.70
CA ALA A 51 15.79 -7.66 -18.12
C ALA A 51 15.66 -6.29 -17.45
N THR A 52 15.37 -5.26 -18.25
CA THR A 52 15.14 -3.87 -17.80
C THR A 52 13.76 -3.34 -18.19
N THR A 53 13.05 -4.07 -19.06
CA THR A 53 11.67 -3.78 -19.48
C THR A 53 10.79 -5.02 -19.36
N VAL A 54 9.48 -4.84 -19.45
CA VAL A 54 8.51 -5.94 -19.44
C VAL A 54 8.75 -6.89 -20.63
N ASP A 55 8.95 -6.36 -21.85
CA ASP A 55 9.16 -7.18 -23.04
C ASP A 55 10.45 -8.00 -22.95
N GLU A 56 11.54 -7.39 -22.45
CA GLU A 56 12.79 -8.10 -22.17
C GLU A 56 12.60 -9.19 -21.12
N LEU A 57 11.82 -8.94 -20.07
CA LEU A 57 11.52 -9.93 -19.03
C LEU A 57 10.82 -11.16 -19.62
N PHE A 58 9.80 -10.96 -20.46
CA PHE A 58 9.11 -12.07 -21.15
C PHE A 58 10.01 -12.78 -22.17
N GLN A 59 10.88 -12.04 -22.85
CA GLN A 59 11.84 -12.61 -23.80
C GLN A 59 12.92 -13.44 -23.06
N ALA A 60 13.42 -12.96 -21.93
CA ALA A 60 14.42 -13.64 -21.12
C ALA A 60 13.95 -15.04 -20.69
N THR A 61 12.68 -15.24 -20.35
CA THR A 61 12.16 -16.57 -19.99
C THR A 61 12.11 -17.54 -21.17
N ARG A 62 11.98 -17.04 -22.40
CA ARG A 62 12.06 -17.85 -23.61
C ARG A 62 13.51 -18.24 -23.92
N ASP A 63 14.45 -17.33 -23.68
CA ASP A 63 15.83 -17.48 -24.13
C ASP A 63 16.72 -18.16 -23.09
N VAL A 64 16.50 -17.92 -21.79
CA VAL A 64 17.35 -18.44 -20.71
C VAL A 64 17.43 -19.96 -20.79
N PRO A 65 18.62 -20.59 -20.80
CA PRO A 65 18.71 -22.05 -20.76
C PRO A 65 18.35 -22.58 -19.36
N SER A 66 18.12 -23.88 -19.25
CA SER A 66 18.05 -24.54 -17.94
C SER A 66 19.32 -24.27 -17.14
N GLY A 67 19.17 -23.99 -15.84
CA GLY A 67 20.28 -23.59 -14.98
C GLY A 67 20.73 -22.11 -15.13
N GLY A 68 20.10 -21.34 -16.02
CA GLY A 68 20.40 -19.91 -16.19
C GLY A 68 19.67 -19.00 -15.20
N THR A 69 20.06 -17.73 -15.20
CA THR A 69 19.50 -16.69 -14.33
C THR A 69 18.92 -15.54 -15.15
N ILE A 70 17.69 -15.16 -14.85
CA ILE A 70 17.08 -13.90 -15.27
C ILE A 70 17.30 -12.89 -14.14
N LEU A 71 18.16 -11.90 -14.38
CA LEU A 71 18.35 -10.75 -13.49
C LEU A 71 17.39 -9.64 -13.90
N VAL A 72 16.67 -9.08 -12.93
CA VAL A 72 15.72 -7.99 -13.18
C VAL A 72 16.26 -6.70 -12.59
N ALA A 73 16.43 -5.65 -13.40
CA ALA A 73 16.86 -4.35 -12.91
C ALA A 73 15.79 -3.71 -12.00
N ASP A 74 16.23 -2.86 -11.07
CA ASP A 74 15.33 -2.05 -10.25
C ASP A 74 14.33 -1.32 -11.16
N GLY A 75 13.03 -1.45 -10.87
CA GLY A 75 11.96 -0.93 -11.70
C GLY A 75 10.58 -1.47 -11.31
N HIS A 76 9.55 -0.83 -11.86
CA HIS A 76 8.16 -1.22 -11.72
C HIS A 76 7.64 -1.76 -13.06
N TYR A 77 7.31 -3.05 -13.06
CA TYR A 77 6.96 -3.82 -14.25
C TYR A 77 5.46 -4.13 -14.21
N ARG A 78 4.67 -3.35 -14.95
CA ARG A 78 3.23 -3.58 -15.12
C ARG A 78 3.03 -4.77 -16.06
N MET A 79 2.66 -5.92 -15.49
CA MET A 79 2.63 -7.19 -16.19
C MET A 79 1.31 -7.34 -16.97
N PRO A 80 1.34 -7.44 -18.32
CA PRO A 80 0.11 -7.53 -19.11
C PRO A 80 -0.54 -8.93 -19.06
N GLN A 81 0.22 -9.93 -18.61
CA GLN A 81 -0.19 -11.32 -18.66
C GLN A 81 0.60 -12.20 -17.67
N TYR A 82 0.18 -13.46 -17.59
CA TYR A 82 0.81 -14.51 -16.80
C TYR A 82 2.25 -14.76 -17.27
N PHE A 83 3.20 -14.76 -16.33
CA PHE A 83 4.62 -14.99 -16.55
C PHE A 83 4.96 -16.45 -16.23
N SER A 84 5.19 -17.25 -17.27
CA SER A 84 5.42 -18.70 -17.15
C SER A 84 6.89 -19.06 -17.22
N ILE A 85 7.39 -19.79 -16.21
CA ILE A 85 8.71 -20.43 -16.17
C ILE A 85 8.52 -21.94 -16.39
N ASN A 86 9.21 -22.50 -17.38
CA ASN A 86 9.04 -23.89 -17.81
C ASN A 86 10.36 -24.62 -18.11
N LYS A 87 11.47 -24.12 -17.56
CA LYS A 87 12.79 -24.72 -17.71
C LYS A 87 13.39 -24.99 -16.33
N ASP A 88 14.08 -26.12 -16.21
CA ASP A 88 14.69 -26.56 -14.96
C ASP A 88 15.78 -25.61 -14.47
N ASN A 89 15.89 -25.48 -13.15
CA ASN A 89 16.95 -24.78 -12.44
C ASN A 89 17.10 -23.29 -12.84
N VAL A 90 16.05 -22.67 -13.39
CA VAL A 90 16.06 -21.24 -13.71
C VAL A 90 15.90 -20.41 -12.43
N THR A 91 16.72 -19.38 -12.29
CA THR A 91 16.57 -18.37 -11.24
C THR A 91 16.01 -17.07 -11.82
N LEU A 92 14.87 -16.59 -11.32
CA LEU A 92 14.38 -15.24 -11.53
C LEU A 92 14.70 -14.42 -10.27
N ARG A 93 15.53 -13.38 -10.37
CA ARG A 93 15.85 -12.55 -9.19
C ARG A 93 16.09 -11.08 -9.49
N GLY A 94 15.81 -10.24 -8.50
CA GLY A 94 16.19 -8.83 -8.54
C GLY A 94 17.71 -8.64 -8.56
N ARG A 95 18.18 -7.70 -9.39
CA ARG A 95 19.62 -7.44 -9.59
C ARG A 95 20.27 -6.87 -8.33
N SER A 96 19.57 -6.02 -7.60
CA SER A 96 20.09 -5.35 -6.39
C SER A 96 20.02 -6.21 -5.13
N GLY A 97 19.30 -7.34 -5.17
CA GLY A 97 18.94 -8.10 -3.97
C GLY A 97 17.88 -7.41 -3.10
N ASN A 98 17.36 -6.26 -3.53
CA ASN A 98 16.36 -5.50 -2.78
C ASN A 98 14.96 -5.77 -3.36
N ARG A 99 14.18 -6.55 -2.61
CA ARG A 99 12.80 -6.93 -2.97
C ARG A 99 11.84 -5.77 -3.17
N ASP A 100 12.10 -4.62 -2.55
CA ASP A 100 11.24 -3.43 -2.65
C ASP A 100 11.53 -2.61 -3.92
N ARG A 101 12.58 -2.96 -4.68
CA ARG A 101 13.00 -2.23 -5.88
C ARG A 101 12.64 -2.90 -7.20
N VAL A 102 12.28 -4.18 -7.19
CA VAL A 102 11.80 -4.89 -8.37
C VAL A 102 10.34 -5.27 -8.14
N ILE A 103 9.42 -4.55 -8.77
CA ILE A 103 7.98 -4.72 -8.55
C ILE A 103 7.35 -5.32 -9.80
N LEU A 104 6.92 -6.57 -9.72
CA LEU A 104 6.09 -7.23 -10.73
C LEU A 104 4.62 -7.01 -10.35
N ASP A 105 3.95 -6.12 -11.08
CA ASP A 105 2.61 -5.64 -10.76
C ASP A 105 1.56 -6.26 -11.68
N GLY A 106 0.61 -6.99 -11.08
CA GLY A 106 -0.45 -7.70 -11.78
C GLY A 106 -1.69 -6.86 -12.10
N ILE A 107 -1.71 -5.55 -11.80
CA ILE A 107 -2.91 -4.72 -11.94
C ILE A 107 -3.51 -4.73 -13.35
N ASP A 108 -2.68 -4.82 -14.40
CA ASP A 108 -3.10 -4.87 -15.81
C ASP A 108 -3.16 -6.30 -16.37
N SER A 109 -2.85 -7.32 -15.57
CA SER A 109 -2.78 -8.70 -16.05
C SER A 109 -4.17 -9.21 -16.44
N ARG A 110 -4.28 -9.73 -17.66
CA ARG A 110 -5.52 -10.34 -18.14
C ARG A 110 -5.84 -11.72 -17.54
N HIS A 111 -4.90 -12.37 -16.85
CA HIS A 111 -5.04 -13.77 -16.41
C HIS A 111 -5.42 -13.95 -14.93
N GLY A 112 -5.52 -12.86 -14.15
CA GLY A 112 -5.87 -12.88 -12.73
C GLY A 112 -4.81 -13.49 -11.80
N GLU A 113 -3.96 -14.39 -12.31
CA GLU A 113 -2.74 -14.91 -11.69
C GLU A 113 -1.49 -14.23 -12.32
N LEU A 114 -0.35 -14.23 -11.62
CA LEU A 114 0.85 -13.53 -12.09
C LEU A 114 2.02 -14.43 -12.52
N ILE A 115 2.64 -15.18 -11.61
CA ILE A 115 3.81 -16.02 -11.93
C ILE A 115 3.43 -17.50 -11.87
N GLY A 116 3.87 -18.27 -12.85
CA GLY A 116 3.65 -19.70 -12.95
C GLY A 116 4.91 -20.51 -13.15
N ILE A 117 5.02 -21.62 -12.43
CA ILE A 117 6.01 -22.66 -12.68
C ILE A 117 5.27 -23.89 -13.22
N SER A 118 5.65 -24.38 -14.40
CA SER A 118 5.04 -25.58 -15.02
C SER A 118 6.10 -26.43 -15.70
N GLY A 119 6.09 -27.74 -15.49
CA GLY A 119 7.00 -28.67 -16.14
C GLY A 119 8.48 -28.37 -15.87
N ALA A 120 8.79 -27.86 -14.68
CA ALA A 120 10.13 -27.42 -14.31
C ALA A 120 10.46 -27.77 -12.86
N THR A 121 11.69 -28.21 -12.61
CA THR A 121 12.21 -28.44 -11.26
C THR A 121 13.30 -27.45 -10.86
N GLY A 122 13.46 -27.16 -9.58
CA GLY A 122 14.60 -26.38 -9.06
C GLY A 122 14.55 -24.88 -9.38
N VAL A 123 13.37 -24.35 -9.73
CA VAL A 123 13.19 -22.92 -10.03
C VAL A 123 13.36 -22.10 -8.76
N THR A 124 14.08 -20.98 -8.84
CA THR A 124 14.20 -19.99 -7.76
C THR A 124 13.56 -18.67 -8.17
N ILE A 125 12.70 -18.10 -7.33
CA ILE A 125 12.15 -16.75 -7.44
C ILE A 125 12.62 -15.97 -6.22
N ALA A 126 13.38 -14.89 -6.43
CA ALA A 126 13.96 -14.16 -5.32
C ALA A 126 14.04 -12.64 -5.48
N ASP A 127 14.17 -11.95 -4.34
CA ASP A 127 14.56 -10.53 -4.28
C ASP A 127 13.66 -9.60 -5.11
N LEU A 128 12.35 -9.86 -5.10
CA LEU A 128 11.35 -9.09 -5.86
C LEU A 128 10.00 -9.03 -5.15
N THR A 129 9.17 -8.09 -5.58
CA THR A 129 7.78 -7.92 -5.16
C THR A 129 6.83 -8.45 -6.24
N VAL A 130 5.83 -9.22 -5.82
CA VAL A 130 4.64 -9.59 -6.61
C VAL A 130 3.45 -8.87 -5.99
N GLN A 131 2.79 -7.98 -6.73
CA GLN A 131 1.69 -7.18 -6.19
C GLN A 131 0.45 -7.06 -7.06
N ASN A 132 -0.66 -6.67 -6.43
CA ASN A 132 -1.96 -6.34 -7.06
C ASN A 132 -2.49 -7.45 -7.97
N VAL A 133 -2.62 -8.65 -7.41
CA VAL A 133 -3.03 -9.85 -8.15
C VAL A 133 -4.43 -10.27 -7.70
N LYS A 134 -5.37 -10.37 -8.64
CA LYS A 134 -6.78 -10.72 -8.36
C LYS A 134 -6.91 -12.09 -7.69
N TRP A 135 -6.13 -13.07 -8.15
CA TRP A 135 -6.21 -14.45 -7.68
C TRP A 135 -4.92 -14.90 -7.01
N ASN A 136 -4.02 -15.55 -7.74
CA ASN A 136 -2.85 -16.21 -7.17
C ASN A 136 -1.55 -15.54 -7.63
N GLY A 137 -0.71 -15.14 -6.66
CA GLY A 137 0.53 -14.41 -6.92
C GLY A 137 1.58 -15.29 -7.61
N ILE A 138 2.04 -16.32 -6.92
CA ILE A 138 2.97 -17.32 -7.43
C ILE A 138 2.28 -18.68 -7.40
N LYS A 139 2.14 -19.30 -8.57
CA LYS A 139 1.52 -20.62 -8.72
C LYS A 139 2.56 -21.65 -9.10
N ILE A 140 2.75 -22.62 -8.21
CA ILE A 140 3.52 -23.82 -8.46
C ILE A 140 2.52 -24.82 -9.04
N ASN A 141 2.49 -25.01 -10.36
CA ASN A 141 1.55 -25.94 -11.01
C ASN A 141 2.02 -27.38 -10.77
N SER A 142 1.80 -27.84 -9.53
CA SER A 142 2.09 -29.17 -9.01
C SER A 142 1.54 -30.27 -9.93
N ASP A 143 0.30 -30.09 -10.38
CA ASP A 143 -0.42 -30.94 -11.33
C ASP A 143 0.21 -30.99 -12.73
N ARG A 144 1.25 -30.19 -12.96
CA ARG A 144 1.97 -30.07 -14.24
C ARG A 144 3.48 -30.25 -14.06
N GLY A 145 3.90 -30.99 -13.05
CA GLY A 145 5.30 -31.41 -12.88
C GLY A 145 6.24 -30.30 -12.38
N ALA A 146 5.71 -29.28 -11.69
CA ALA A 146 6.55 -28.32 -10.99
C ALA A 146 7.05 -28.87 -9.65
N ASP A 147 8.36 -28.81 -9.37
CA ASP A 147 8.96 -29.41 -8.19
C ASP A 147 10.19 -28.64 -7.65
N LYS A 148 10.55 -28.77 -6.36
CA LYS A 148 11.74 -28.16 -5.74
C LYS A 148 11.86 -26.65 -5.94
N VAL A 149 10.73 -25.94 -5.93
CA VAL A 149 10.68 -24.49 -6.14
C VAL A 149 11.11 -23.76 -4.88
N THR A 150 11.98 -22.76 -5.02
CA THR A 150 12.38 -21.86 -3.93
C THR A 150 11.82 -20.45 -4.18
N ILE A 151 11.06 -19.93 -3.21
CA ILE A 151 10.60 -18.54 -3.17
C ILE A 151 11.32 -17.88 -1.99
N TYR A 152 12.15 -16.88 -2.26
CA TYR A 152 13.14 -16.40 -1.30
C TYR A 152 13.21 -14.88 -1.24
N ASN A 153 13.07 -14.30 -0.04
CA ASN A 153 13.18 -12.85 0.13
C ASN A 153 12.21 -12.06 -0.78
N CYS A 154 11.01 -12.58 -1.02
CA CYS A 154 10.01 -11.91 -1.86
C CYS A 154 9.00 -11.12 -1.02
N VAL A 155 8.43 -10.07 -1.61
CA VAL A 155 7.20 -9.45 -1.10
C VAL A 155 6.01 -9.96 -1.91
N ILE A 156 4.93 -10.33 -1.22
CA ILE A 156 3.67 -10.75 -1.81
C ILE A 156 2.59 -9.83 -1.26
N HIS A 157 2.16 -8.87 -2.08
CA HIS A 157 1.37 -7.72 -1.65
C HIS A 157 0.04 -7.61 -2.38
N ASN A 158 -1.08 -7.45 -1.66
CA ASN A 158 -2.41 -7.31 -2.27
C ASN A 158 -2.72 -8.44 -3.27
N VAL A 159 -2.63 -9.67 -2.78
CA VAL A 159 -2.97 -10.88 -3.53
C VAL A 159 -4.25 -11.48 -2.96
N TRP A 160 -5.33 -11.42 -3.76
CA TRP A 160 -6.69 -11.53 -3.21
C TRP A 160 -7.29 -12.94 -3.21
N GLN A 161 -6.54 -13.94 -3.66
CA GLN A 161 -6.78 -15.34 -3.29
C GLN A 161 -5.60 -15.94 -2.55
N ARG A 162 -4.50 -16.33 -3.21
CA ARG A 162 -3.36 -16.99 -2.56
C ARG A 162 -2.04 -16.37 -2.99
N GLY A 163 -1.26 -15.92 -2.02
CA GLY A 163 0.11 -15.47 -2.26
C GLY A 163 0.96 -16.53 -2.98
N VAL A 164 0.95 -17.75 -2.45
CA VAL A 164 1.55 -18.95 -3.08
C VAL A 164 0.50 -20.05 -3.18
N LYS A 165 0.33 -20.61 -4.38
CA LYS A 165 -0.65 -21.68 -4.65
C LYS A 165 0.03 -22.93 -5.22
N ALA A 166 -0.31 -24.09 -4.67
CA ALA A 166 -0.19 -25.37 -5.38
C ALA A 166 -1.58 -26.01 -5.49
N PRO A 167 -2.08 -26.30 -6.71
CA PRO A 167 -3.37 -26.96 -6.89
C PRO A 167 -3.33 -28.43 -6.39
N ALA A 168 -4.51 -29.02 -6.26
CA ALA A 168 -4.62 -30.45 -5.93
C ALA A 168 -4.05 -31.29 -7.07
N MET A 169 -3.34 -32.37 -6.71
CA MET A 169 -2.90 -33.37 -7.68
C MET A 169 -4.11 -34.20 -8.15
N PRO A 170 -4.04 -34.80 -9.36
CA PRO A 170 -4.98 -35.85 -9.73
C PRO A 170 -5.00 -36.96 -8.67
N GLU A 171 -6.18 -37.50 -8.35
CA GLU A 171 -6.35 -38.46 -7.24
C GLU A 171 -5.36 -39.64 -7.29
N LYS A 172 -5.18 -40.23 -8.48
CA LYS A 172 -4.23 -41.33 -8.75
C LYS A 172 -2.75 -40.98 -8.54
N GLU A 173 -2.41 -39.69 -8.49
CA GLU A 173 -1.04 -39.15 -8.40
C GLU A 173 -0.81 -38.40 -7.07
N GLY A 174 -1.81 -38.37 -6.17
CA GLY A 174 -1.75 -37.59 -4.92
C GLY A 174 -0.62 -37.95 -3.96
N ASP A 175 -0.02 -39.13 -4.11
CA ASP A 175 1.14 -39.58 -3.32
C ASP A 175 2.50 -39.18 -3.94
N SER A 176 2.51 -38.72 -5.19
CA SER A 176 3.69 -38.27 -5.94
C SER A 176 3.74 -36.75 -6.09
N GLY A 177 3.18 -36.06 -5.10
CA GLY A 177 3.18 -34.60 -5.00
C GLY A 177 4.55 -33.94 -5.10
N PRO A 178 4.62 -32.64 -5.46
CA PRO A 178 5.86 -31.89 -5.44
C PRO A 178 6.55 -31.89 -4.08
N ARG A 179 7.86 -32.07 -4.12
CA ARG A 179 8.81 -32.25 -3.04
C ARG A 179 9.71 -31.05 -2.83
N ASP A 180 10.21 -30.92 -1.61
CA ASP A 180 11.34 -30.06 -1.26
C ASP A 180 11.21 -28.57 -1.67
N CYS A 181 9.99 -28.05 -1.85
CA CYS A 181 9.83 -26.61 -2.11
C CYS A 181 10.05 -25.80 -0.83
N ARG A 182 10.46 -24.55 -1.02
CA ARG A 182 10.86 -23.64 0.06
C ARG A 182 10.21 -22.28 -0.12
N VAL A 183 9.65 -21.73 0.96
CA VAL A 183 9.19 -20.34 1.01
C VAL A 183 9.83 -19.70 2.23
N GLN A 184 10.78 -18.79 2.01
CA GLN A 184 11.66 -18.32 3.07
C GLN A 184 11.93 -16.81 3.02
N TYR A 185 11.97 -16.18 4.19
CA TYR A 185 12.27 -14.75 4.34
C TYR A 185 11.31 -13.80 3.58
N CYS A 186 10.13 -14.29 3.23
CA CYS A 186 9.15 -13.51 2.47
C CYS A 186 8.27 -12.67 3.39
N LEU A 187 7.79 -11.55 2.85
CA LEU A 187 6.78 -10.70 3.47
C LEU A 187 5.47 -10.84 2.70
N PHE A 188 4.41 -11.28 3.38
CA PHE A 188 3.04 -11.31 2.86
C PHE A 188 2.22 -10.23 3.55
N TYR A 189 1.64 -9.31 2.80
CA TYR A 189 0.72 -8.35 3.40
C TYR A 189 -0.36 -7.84 2.44
N ASN A 190 -1.49 -7.43 3.02
CA ASN A 190 -2.50 -6.65 2.30
C ASN A 190 -2.76 -5.35 3.06
N ASP A 191 -3.10 -4.30 2.33
CA ASP A 191 -3.32 -2.99 2.95
C ASP A 191 -4.60 -2.91 3.76
N ARG A 192 -5.54 -3.81 3.46
CA ARG A 192 -6.88 -3.89 4.03
C ARG A 192 -7.45 -5.31 3.89
N PRO A 193 -8.52 -5.63 4.64
CA PRO A 193 -9.32 -6.80 4.36
C PRO A 193 -9.80 -6.88 2.90
N LYS A 194 -9.96 -8.10 2.39
CA LYS A 194 -10.53 -8.38 1.07
C LYS A 194 -11.93 -7.78 0.94
N GLN A 195 -12.22 -7.24 -0.24
CA GLN A 195 -13.53 -6.77 -0.66
C GLN A 195 -13.98 -7.55 -1.91
N PHE A 196 -15.27 -7.52 -2.21
CA PHE A 196 -15.82 -8.22 -3.39
C PHE A 196 -15.24 -7.72 -4.72
N SER A 197 -14.83 -6.45 -4.79
CA SER A 197 -14.23 -5.86 -5.99
C SER A 197 -12.84 -6.43 -6.33
N ASP A 198 -12.18 -7.07 -5.37
CA ASP A 198 -10.81 -7.55 -5.55
C ASP A 198 -10.74 -8.87 -6.32
N ASP A 199 -11.83 -9.63 -6.27
CA ASP A 199 -11.96 -10.95 -6.88
C ASP A 199 -13.44 -11.20 -7.19
N GLN A 200 -13.82 -11.03 -8.45
CA GLN A 200 -15.20 -11.19 -8.89
C GLN A 200 -15.75 -12.62 -8.72
N THR A 201 -14.89 -13.61 -8.43
CA THR A 201 -15.31 -15.00 -8.23
C THR A 201 -15.73 -15.31 -6.79
N ASP A 202 -15.42 -14.41 -5.85
CA ASP A 202 -15.76 -14.53 -4.44
C ASP A 202 -16.92 -13.58 -4.11
N THR A 203 -18.08 -14.15 -3.83
CA THR A 203 -19.37 -13.45 -3.69
C THR A 203 -20.04 -13.82 -2.37
N SER A 204 -21.11 -13.12 -1.99
CA SER A 204 -21.92 -13.48 -0.82
C SER A 204 -22.48 -14.91 -0.85
N GLU A 205 -22.60 -15.51 -2.03
CA GLU A 205 -23.14 -16.86 -2.24
C GLU A 205 -22.07 -17.96 -2.21
N SER A 206 -20.79 -17.60 -2.34
CA SER A 206 -19.67 -18.55 -2.35
C SER A 206 -18.90 -18.52 -1.02
N TYR A 207 -17.82 -17.76 -0.93
CA TYR A 207 -17.00 -17.64 0.29
C TYR A 207 -17.21 -16.33 1.03
N ASN A 208 -18.15 -15.49 0.58
CA ASN A 208 -18.53 -14.23 1.22
C ASN A 208 -17.39 -13.21 1.35
N GLY A 209 -16.43 -13.23 0.42
CA GLY A 209 -15.24 -12.39 0.46
C GLY A 209 -14.13 -12.94 1.35
N ASN A 210 -14.20 -14.22 1.74
CA ASN A 210 -13.22 -14.89 2.61
C ASN A 210 -12.38 -15.95 1.89
N TYR A 211 -12.42 -16.01 0.56
CA TYR A 211 -11.52 -16.87 -0.22
C TYR A 211 -10.13 -16.26 -0.37
N ILE A 212 -9.45 -15.99 0.74
CA ILE A 212 -8.11 -15.39 0.79
C ILE A 212 -7.22 -16.13 1.78
N GLY A 213 -5.92 -16.24 1.48
CA GLY A 213 -4.91 -16.87 2.33
C GLY A 213 -3.49 -16.56 1.82
N GLY A 214 -2.48 -16.96 2.58
CA GLY A 214 -1.08 -16.74 2.20
C GLY A 214 -0.57 -17.84 1.27
N ILE A 215 -0.25 -18.99 1.84
CA ILE A 215 0.26 -20.19 1.18
C ILE A 215 -0.82 -21.28 1.30
N ASP A 216 -1.37 -21.72 0.17
CA ASP A 216 -2.39 -22.79 0.11
C ASP A 216 -1.89 -23.87 -0.84
N VAL A 217 -1.57 -25.04 -0.28
CA VAL A 217 -0.87 -26.10 -0.98
C VAL A 217 -1.47 -27.45 -0.65
N LYS A 218 -1.55 -28.28 -1.69
CA LYS A 218 -2.28 -29.54 -1.67
C LYS A 218 -1.39 -30.65 -2.19
N ASN A 219 -1.45 -31.82 -1.57
CA ASN A 219 -0.70 -33.01 -2.02
C ASN A 219 0.79 -32.73 -2.21
N THR A 220 1.43 -32.08 -1.25
CA THR A 220 2.82 -31.59 -1.36
C THR A 220 3.65 -32.17 -0.21
N ILE A 221 4.95 -32.37 -0.43
CA ILE A 221 5.75 -33.28 0.40
C ILE A 221 7.08 -32.63 0.81
N ASP A 222 7.44 -32.66 2.08
CA ASP A 222 8.75 -32.24 2.61
C ASP A 222 9.09 -30.75 2.36
N TRP A 223 8.08 -29.88 2.34
CA TRP A 223 8.29 -28.44 2.15
C TRP A 223 8.81 -27.75 3.42
N THR A 224 9.60 -26.70 3.22
CA THR A 224 10.05 -25.80 4.29
C THR A 224 9.42 -24.42 4.12
N ILE A 225 8.69 -23.95 5.14
CA ILE A 225 8.14 -22.61 5.19
C ILE A 225 8.71 -21.95 6.45
N SER A 226 9.72 -21.09 6.28
CA SER A 226 10.42 -20.52 7.43
C SER A 226 10.77 -19.04 7.31
N ASP A 227 10.86 -18.38 8.46
CA ASP A 227 11.38 -17.02 8.55
C ASP A 227 10.53 -16.00 7.74
N ASN A 228 9.25 -16.29 7.50
CA ASN A 228 8.33 -15.39 6.79
C ASN A 228 7.53 -14.51 7.76
N VAL A 229 7.02 -13.39 7.26
CA VAL A 229 6.12 -12.48 7.99
C VAL A 229 4.81 -12.36 7.23
N PHE A 230 3.68 -12.54 7.91
CA PHE A 230 2.33 -12.40 7.37
C PHE A 230 1.59 -11.30 8.14
N ILE A 231 1.07 -10.29 7.44
CA ILE A 231 0.40 -9.13 8.03
C ILE A 231 -0.91 -8.85 7.30
N GLY A 232 -2.04 -8.82 8.00
CA GLY A 232 -3.29 -8.37 7.36
C GLY A 232 -3.85 -9.34 6.30
N ILE A 233 -3.55 -10.65 6.39
CA ILE A 233 -4.16 -11.64 5.49
C ILE A 233 -5.58 -11.93 5.97
N GLN A 234 -6.51 -11.09 5.54
CA GLN A 234 -7.86 -10.97 6.08
C GLN A 234 -8.93 -11.06 4.99
N GLY A 235 -9.89 -11.93 5.21
CA GLY A 235 -11.16 -11.97 4.50
C GLY A 235 -12.08 -10.86 4.96
N ARG A 236 -13.13 -10.61 4.16
CA ARG A 236 -14.09 -9.52 4.36
C ARG A 236 -14.75 -9.53 5.75
N THR A 237 -14.97 -10.71 6.34
CA THR A 237 -15.62 -10.87 7.65
C THR A 237 -14.69 -11.38 8.73
N ARG A 238 -13.36 -11.37 8.49
CA ARG A 238 -12.33 -12.02 9.32
C ARG A 238 -12.48 -13.55 9.44
N GLU A 239 -13.04 -14.20 8.41
CA GLU A 239 -13.28 -15.65 8.34
C GLU A 239 -12.52 -16.31 7.16
N GLY A 240 -11.44 -15.69 6.72
CA GLY A 240 -10.53 -16.12 5.66
C GLY A 240 -9.78 -17.41 5.95
N ARG A 241 -8.97 -17.84 4.97
CA ARG A 241 -8.16 -19.06 5.05
C ARG A 241 -6.84 -18.81 5.79
N GLY A 242 -6.12 -19.89 6.05
CA GLY A 242 -4.79 -19.83 6.68
C GLY A 242 -3.79 -18.99 5.90
N CYS A 243 -2.95 -18.25 6.62
CA CYS A 243 -1.70 -17.71 6.10
C CYS A 243 -0.81 -18.84 5.60
N ILE A 244 -0.83 -19.99 6.28
CA ILE A 244 -0.32 -21.26 5.78
C ILE A 244 -1.42 -22.30 5.91
N TYR A 245 -1.83 -22.90 4.79
CA TYR A 245 -2.84 -23.94 4.73
C TYR A 245 -2.30 -25.16 3.98
N ILE A 246 -2.19 -26.27 4.72
CA ILE A 246 -1.72 -27.56 4.21
C ILE A 246 -2.91 -28.51 4.16
N SER A 247 -3.17 -29.11 2.99
CA SER A 247 -4.34 -29.96 2.82
C SER A 247 -4.13 -31.12 1.86
N GLU A 248 -5.12 -32.03 1.85
CA GLU A 248 -5.18 -33.22 1.01
C GLU A 248 -3.86 -34.01 0.94
N ASN A 249 -3.52 -34.71 2.02
CA ASN A 249 -2.27 -35.47 2.14
C ASN A 249 -0.97 -34.65 1.97
N GLY A 250 -0.93 -33.41 2.46
CA GLY A 250 0.34 -32.70 2.61
C GLY A 250 1.22 -33.39 3.66
N ARG A 251 2.51 -33.65 3.36
CA ARG A 251 3.38 -34.49 4.21
C ARG A 251 4.70 -33.82 4.57
N GLY A 252 5.22 -34.11 5.76
CA GLY A 252 6.64 -33.85 6.09
C GLY A 252 7.03 -32.37 6.21
N TYR A 253 6.05 -31.47 6.38
CA TYR A 253 6.31 -30.03 6.42
C TYR A 253 7.13 -29.61 7.62
N THR A 254 8.04 -28.66 7.42
CA THR A 254 8.61 -27.83 8.48
C THR A 254 8.09 -26.40 8.35
N ILE A 255 7.31 -25.95 9.34
CA ILE A 255 6.75 -24.59 9.42
C ILE A 255 7.35 -23.92 10.65
N GLU A 256 8.37 -23.08 10.48
CA GLU A 256 9.13 -22.55 11.62
C GLU A 256 9.60 -21.11 11.54
N ARG A 257 9.70 -20.44 12.70
CA ARG A 257 10.18 -19.05 12.82
C ARG A 257 9.39 -18.05 11.97
N ASN A 258 8.14 -18.36 11.65
CA ASN A 258 7.25 -17.43 10.96
C ASN A 258 6.56 -16.52 11.99
N ILE A 259 6.22 -15.32 11.55
CA ILE A 259 5.55 -14.29 12.33
C ILE A 259 4.20 -14.00 11.66
N PHE A 260 3.10 -14.17 12.40
CA PHE A 260 1.75 -13.91 11.93
C PHE A 260 1.13 -12.80 12.75
N ILE A 261 0.71 -11.74 12.08
CA ILE A 261 0.20 -10.52 12.68
C ILE A 261 -1.11 -10.17 11.97
N ASP A 262 -2.16 -9.94 12.77
CA ASP A 262 -3.43 -9.40 12.30
C ASP A 262 -4.00 -10.12 11.06
N SER A 263 -4.00 -11.44 11.07
CA SER A 263 -4.51 -12.27 9.97
C SER A 263 -5.68 -13.11 10.45
N ASP A 264 -6.46 -13.78 9.60
CA ASP A 264 -7.63 -14.54 10.09
C ASP A 264 -7.18 -15.82 10.81
N ILE A 265 -6.48 -16.67 10.07
CA ILE A 265 -5.90 -17.91 10.58
C ILE A 265 -4.40 -17.90 10.31
N ALA A 266 -3.56 -18.17 11.33
CA ALA A 266 -2.11 -18.22 11.10
C ALA A 266 -1.71 -19.53 10.40
N ILE A 267 -1.91 -20.68 11.04
CA ILE A 267 -1.54 -21.98 10.48
C ILE A 267 -2.74 -22.92 10.50
N ALA A 268 -3.07 -23.50 9.35
CA ALA A 268 -4.07 -24.53 9.20
C ALA A 268 -3.45 -25.84 8.69
N LEU A 269 -3.24 -26.78 9.61
CA LEU A 269 -2.94 -28.18 9.30
C LEU A 269 -4.25 -28.89 9.01
N GLY A 270 -4.84 -28.58 7.85
CA GLY A 270 -6.12 -29.10 7.41
C GLY A 270 -7.33 -28.23 7.74
N ASN A 271 -8.50 -28.69 7.30
CA ASN A 271 -9.80 -28.10 7.58
C ASN A 271 -10.89 -29.21 7.58
N PRO A 272 -12.14 -28.93 8.00
CA PRO A 272 -13.16 -29.97 8.15
C PRO A 272 -13.77 -30.46 6.81
N THR A 273 -13.40 -29.86 5.67
CA THR A 273 -13.81 -30.29 4.34
C THR A 273 -12.76 -31.23 3.76
N LEU A 274 -13.09 -32.50 3.65
CA LEU A 274 -12.23 -33.48 2.98
C LEU A 274 -12.51 -33.48 1.47
N GLY A 275 -11.46 -33.50 0.67
CA GLY A 275 -11.54 -33.84 -0.75
C GLY A 275 -11.59 -35.36 -0.93
N TYR A 276 -10.89 -35.88 -1.94
CA TYR A 276 -10.73 -37.34 -2.10
C TYR A 276 -9.83 -37.96 -1.02
N SER A 277 -8.97 -37.15 -0.38
CA SER A 277 -8.10 -37.63 0.69
C SER A 277 -8.83 -37.72 2.03
N PRO A 278 -8.69 -38.83 2.80
CA PRO A 278 -9.23 -38.94 4.15
C PRO A 278 -8.42 -38.15 5.21
N LEU A 279 -7.25 -37.64 4.84
CA LEU A 279 -6.35 -36.88 5.71
C LEU A 279 -5.92 -35.57 5.07
N GLN A 280 -5.60 -34.60 5.92
CA GLN A 280 -5.13 -33.28 5.49
C GLN A 280 -3.60 -33.20 5.59
N ALA A 281 -3.07 -33.06 6.81
CA ALA A 281 -1.63 -32.96 7.06
C ALA A 281 -1.08 -34.20 7.77
N ILE A 282 0.10 -34.68 7.36
CA ILE A 282 0.73 -35.92 7.85
C ILE A 282 2.20 -35.66 8.16
N ASN A 283 2.70 -36.04 9.34
CA ASN A 283 4.11 -35.85 9.73
C ASN A 283 4.60 -34.39 9.61
N CYS A 284 3.70 -33.41 9.77
CA CYS A 284 4.03 -31.99 9.67
C CYS A 284 4.40 -31.42 11.04
N VAL A 285 5.38 -30.51 11.08
CA VAL A 285 5.84 -29.84 12.29
C VAL A 285 5.64 -28.32 12.16
N ALA A 286 4.77 -27.76 13.00
CA ALA A 286 4.62 -26.32 13.19
C ALA A 286 5.33 -25.93 14.49
N ARG A 287 6.49 -25.26 14.40
CA ARG A 287 7.31 -24.95 15.57
C ARG A 287 7.92 -23.57 15.63
N ASN A 288 8.13 -23.05 16.83
CA ASN A 288 8.82 -21.76 17.03
C ASN A 288 8.21 -20.62 16.22
N ASN A 289 6.90 -20.58 16.02
CA ASN A 289 6.22 -19.46 15.35
C ASN A 289 5.67 -18.46 16.39
N LEU A 290 5.56 -17.19 15.99
CA LEU A 290 4.84 -16.16 16.74
C LEU A 290 3.51 -15.86 16.05
N VAL A 291 2.41 -15.92 16.79
CA VAL A 291 1.06 -15.60 16.32
C VAL A 291 0.46 -14.53 17.22
N THR A 292 -0.07 -13.45 16.64
CA THR A 292 -0.82 -12.41 17.33
C THR A 292 -1.84 -11.73 16.42
N HIS A 293 -2.96 -11.32 16.98
CA HIS A 293 -4.14 -10.78 16.29
C HIS A 293 -4.72 -11.72 15.20
N CYS A 294 -4.74 -13.03 15.46
CA CYS A 294 -5.39 -14.07 14.65
C CYS A 294 -6.67 -14.61 15.31
N PRO A 295 -7.77 -13.83 15.31
CA PRO A 295 -8.95 -14.08 16.15
C PRO A 295 -9.80 -15.26 15.68
N GLU A 296 -9.73 -15.66 14.40
CA GLU A 296 -10.49 -16.81 13.91
C GLU A 296 -9.84 -18.11 14.39
N THR A 297 -8.54 -18.29 14.17
CA THR A 297 -7.74 -19.37 14.78
C THR A 297 -6.24 -19.08 14.73
N GLY A 298 -5.51 -19.28 15.81
CA GLY A 298 -4.05 -19.26 15.77
C GLY A 298 -3.50 -20.45 14.98
N ILE A 299 -3.51 -21.65 15.57
CA ILE A 299 -3.07 -22.88 14.91
C ILE A 299 -4.20 -23.92 14.92
N LEU A 300 -4.62 -24.36 13.74
CA LEU A 300 -5.63 -25.40 13.54
C LEU A 300 -4.96 -26.76 13.23
N ALA A 301 -5.42 -27.81 13.91
CA ALA A 301 -5.23 -29.21 13.51
C ALA A 301 -6.59 -29.86 13.23
N CYS A 302 -6.78 -30.36 12.01
CA CYS A 302 -8.00 -31.02 11.58
C CYS A 302 -7.71 -32.15 10.59
N TYR A 303 -8.15 -33.37 10.90
CA TYR A 303 -7.87 -34.57 10.07
C TYR A 303 -6.36 -34.80 9.85
N THR A 304 -5.56 -34.60 10.90
CA THR A 304 -4.10 -34.79 10.84
C THR A 304 -3.68 -36.19 11.26
N ARG A 305 -2.43 -36.54 10.93
CA ARG A 305 -1.75 -37.73 11.46
C ARG A 305 -0.30 -37.41 11.80
N ASP A 306 0.16 -37.83 12.98
CA ASP A 306 1.55 -37.75 13.44
C ASP A 306 2.18 -36.34 13.30
N CYS A 307 1.34 -35.31 13.39
CA CYS A 307 1.77 -33.91 13.32
C CYS A 307 2.22 -33.40 14.70
N GLN A 308 2.97 -32.30 14.70
CA GLN A 308 3.54 -31.71 15.91
C GLN A 308 3.35 -30.19 15.92
N ILE A 309 2.86 -29.65 17.03
CA ILE A 309 2.72 -28.21 17.28
C ILE A 309 3.59 -27.88 18.50
N LEU A 310 4.79 -27.35 18.26
CA LEU A 310 5.86 -27.28 19.26
C LEU A 310 6.39 -25.87 19.49
N ASN A 311 6.54 -25.43 20.74
CA ASN A 311 7.25 -24.17 21.02
C ASN A 311 6.70 -22.95 20.29
N ASN A 312 5.41 -22.87 19.99
CA ASN A 312 4.81 -21.66 19.41
C ASN A 312 4.37 -20.71 20.51
N THR A 313 4.45 -19.40 20.25
CA THR A 313 3.83 -18.38 21.11
C THR A 313 2.61 -17.82 20.39
N VAL A 314 1.43 -17.97 21.00
CA VAL A 314 0.15 -17.44 20.47
C VAL A 314 -0.39 -16.43 21.48
N VAL A 315 -0.55 -15.18 21.06
CA VAL A 315 -1.00 -14.06 21.90
C VAL A 315 -2.34 -13.52 21.43
N GLU A 316 -3.40 -13.96 22.10
CA GLU A 316 -4.81 -13.62 21.86
C GLU A 316 -5.59 -13.54 23.20
N PRO A 317 -5.26 -12.61 24.11
CA PRO A 317 -5.91 -12.52 25.42
C PRO A 317 -7.44 -12.35 25.30
N ASP A 318 -7.87 -11.58 24.29
CA ASP A 318 -9.28 -11.22 24.07
C ASP A 318 -10.01 -12.09 23.03
N SER A 319 -9.43 -13.24 22.65
CA SER A 319 -10.01 -14.09 21.60
C SER A 319 -11.39 -14.62 21.99
N ARG A 320 -12.44 -14.08 21.37
CA ARG A 320 -13.84 -14.51 21.54
C ARG A 320 -14.07 -15.96 21.14
N MET A 321 -13.37 -16.42 20.10
CA MET A 321 -13.49 -17.80 19.59
C MET A 321 -12.77 -18.83 20.47
N ARG A 322 -11.83 -18.36 21.31
CA ARG A 322 -10.95 -19.18 22.17
C ARG A 322 -10.11 -20.20 21.38
N ARG A 323 -9.86 -19.95 20.09
CA ARG A 323 -9.19 -20.86 19.14
C ARG A 323 -7.71 -20.54 18.98
N LEU A 324 -6.96 -20.36 20.08
CA LEU A 324 -5.51 -20.09 19.99
C LEU A 324 -4.75 -21.27 19.37
N ILE A 325 -4.95 -22.45 19.94
CA ILE A 325 -4.71 -23.72 19.27
C ILE A 325 -6.03 -24.47 19.27
N TRP A 326 -6.51 -24.84 18.09
CA TRP A 326 -7.76 -25.56 17.92
C TRP A 326 -7.51 -26.94 17.32
N VAL A 327 -7.88 -27.98 18.05
CA VAL A 327 -7.86 -29.37 17.58
C VAL A 327 -9.29 -29.82 17.36
N GLN A 328 -9.62 -30.24 16.14
CA GLN A 328 -10.96 -30.74 15.79
C GLN A 328 -10.90 -32.00 14.93
N LYS A 329 -12.00 -32.77 14.91
CA LYS A 329 -12.10 -34.04 14.15
C LYS A 329 -11.04 -35.05 14.62
N SER A 330 -10.45 -35.87 13.74
CA SER A 330 -9.41 -36.85 14.10
C SER A 330 -8.00 -36.29 13.88
N ASN A 331 -7.07 -36.58 14.78
CA ASN A 331 -5.69 -36.09 14.79
C ASN A 331 -4.77 -37.13 15.46
N ASP A 332 -4.73 -38.35 14.93
CA ASP A 332 -4.02 -39.46 15.57
C ASP A 332 -2.52 -39.19 15.63
N GLY A 333 -1.89 -39.42 16.78
CA GLY A 333 -0.46 -39.15 16.98
C GLY A 333 -0.08 -37.68 17.12
N LEU A 334 -1.06 -36.75 17.16
CA LEU A 334 -0.78 -35.32 17.32
C LEU A 334 -0.10 -35.03 18.66
N GLN A 335 1.00 -34.29 18.59
CA GLN A 335 1.73 -33.77 19.74
C GLN A 335 1.57 -32.26 19.80
N VAL A 336 1.16 -31.72 20.95
CA VAL A 336 1.07 -30.29 21.20
C VAL A 336 1.88 -29.97 22.45
N GLU A 337 3.11 -29.51 22.27
CA GLU A 337 4.06 -29.43 23.38
C GLU A 337 4.81 -28.09 23.46
N ASN A 338 5.07 -27.67 24.70
CA ASN A 338 5.90 -26.51 25.03
C ASN A 338 5.44 -25.20 24.35
N ASN A 339 4.16 -25.05 24.03
CA ASN A 339 3.61 -23.80 23.50
C ASN A 339 3.32 -22.81 24.63
N LEU A 340 3.42 -21.51 24.34
CA LEU A 340 2.97 -20.44 25.21
C LEU A 340 1.68 -19.85 24.63
N LEU A 341 0.58 -19.98 25.36
CA LEU A 341 -0.72 -19.44 25.01
C LEU A 341 -1.04 -18.28 25.94
N VAL A 342 -1.19 -17.07 25.40
CA VAL A 342 -1.64 -15.91 26.15
C VAL A 342 -3.07 -15.62 25.76
N GLY A 343 -4.02 -15.91 26.66
CA GLY A 343 -5.45 -15.98 26.41
C GLY A 343 -6.00 -17.36 26.74
N ALA A 344 -6.86 -17.89 25.88
CA ALA A 344 -7.52 -19.17 26.17
C ALA A 344 -6.54 -20.37 26.11
N PRO A 345 -6.76 -21.42 26.94
CA PRO A 345 -6.05 -22.68 26.79
C PRO A 345 -6.38 -23.34 25.44
N LEU A 346 -5.60 -24.36 25.08
CA LEU A 346 -5.86 -25.20 23.92
C LEU A 346 -7.32 -25.69 23.90
N LEU A 347 -8.00 -25.50 22.77
CA LEU A 347 -9.35 -25.99 22.54
C LEU A 347 -9.29 -27.33 21.81
N ASN A 348 -9.58 -28.43 22.51
CA ASN A 348 -9.69 -29.75 21.90
C ASN A 348 -11.15 -30.17 21.77
N SER A 349 -11.69 -30.05 20.56
CA SER A 349 -13.00 -30.61 20.15
C SER A 349 -12.83 -31.82 19.22
N GLY A 350 -11.65 -32.46 19.24
CA GLY A 350 -11.32 -33.63 18.46
C GLY A 350 -11.73 -34.96 19.11
N LYS A 351 -11.58 -36.05 18.36
CA LYS A 351 -11.90 -37.43 18.80
C LYS A 351 -10.67 -38.25 19.16
N SER A 352 -9.49 -37.87 18.67
CA SER A 352 -8.24 -38.60 18.89
C SER A 352 -7.65 -38.31 20.26
N SER A 353 -6.96 -39.29 20.82
CA SER A 353 -6.07 -39.07 21.97
C SER A 353 -4.82 -38.35 21.48
N ILE A 354 -4.47 -37.22 22.11
CA ILE A 354 -3.34 -36.37 21.72
C ILE A 354 -2.37 -36.21 22.89
N VAL A 355 -1.09 -35.98 22.58
CA VAL A 355 -0.08 -35.69 23.60
C VAL A 355 -0.05 -34.19 23.87
N GLN A 356 -0.18 -33.82 25.15
CA GLN A 356 -0.06 -32.43 25.61
C GLN A 356 0.92 -32.37 26.76
N ARG A 357 2.04 -31.65 26.59
CA ARG A 357 3.10 -31.52 27.61
C ARG A 357 3.75 -30.15 27.58
N GLY A 358 4.05 -29.60 28.76
CA GLY A 358 4.81 -28.35 28.88
C GLY A 358 4.15 -27.10 28.29
N ASN A 359 2.90 -27.15 27.82
CA ASN A 359 2.21 -25.94 27.37
C ASN A 359 1.92 -25.04 28.57
N ILE A 360 2.19 -23.75 28.43
CA ILE A 360 1.94 -22.73 29.45
C ILE A 360 0.81 -21.83 28.96
N VAL A 361 -0.15 -21.55 29.83
CA VAL A 361 -1.25 -20.61 29.59
C VAL A 361 -1.07 -19.43 30.54
N ARG A 362 -1.23 -18.21 30.02
CA ARG A 362 -1.27 -16.96 30.79
C ARG A 362 -2.48 -16.15 30.33
N ASP A 363 -3.04 -15.35 31.23
CA ASP A 363 -4.15 -14.47 30.85
C ASP A 363 -3.66 -13.28 30.02
N GLU A 364 -2.48 -12.73 30.36
CA GLU A 364 -1.91 -11.54 29.73
C GLU A 364 -0.45 -11.74 29.30
N TRP A 365 -0.04 -10.95 28.31
CA TRP A 365 1.35 -10.93 27.83
C TRP A 365 2.24 -10.19 28.82
N THR A 366 3.39 -10.77 29.13
CA THR A 366 4.44 -10.10 29.91
C THR A 366 5.77 -10.22 29.16
N GLU A 367 6.59 -9.16 29.20
CA GLU A 367 7.94 -9.13 28.63
C GLU A 367 8.94 -9.96 29.45
N GLN A 368 8.62 -11.23 29.68
CA GLN A 368 9.45 -12.15 30.45
C GLN A 368 9.70 -13.40 29.64
N LYS A 369 10.93 -13.93 29.75
CA LYS A 369 11.25 -15.22 29.17
C LYS A 369 10.35 -16.31 29.75
N SER A 370 9.99 -17.26 28.91
CA SER A 370 9.21 -18.43 29.26
C SER A 370 9.98 -19.68 28.81
N ASN A 371 9.86 -20.77 29.56
CA ASN A 371 10.45 -22.06 29.18
C ASN A 371 9.70 -22.72 28.01
N SER A 372 8.49 -22.22 27.74
CA SER A 372 7.59 -22.61 26.64
C SER A 372 7.33 -21.41 25.73
N GLY A 373 7.01 -21.67 24.47
CA GLY A 373 6.86 -20.67 23.43
C GLY A 373 8.08 -20.58 22.50
N GLN A 374 7.98 -19.65 21.55
CA GLN A 374 9.01 -19.43 20.54
C GLN A 374 10.32 -18.93 21.18
N ARG A 375 11.45 -19.24 20.54
CA ARG A 375 12.80 -18.91 21.05
C ARG A 375 13.63 -18.00 20.14
N PHE A 376 13.09 -17.57 19.00
CA PHE A 376 13.84 -16.81 17.99
C PHE A 376 13.71 -15.29 18.15
N LEU A 377 12.63 -14.80 18.78
CA LEU A 377 12.45 -13.39 19.11
C LEU A 377 12.54 -13.15 20.62
N PRO A 378 13.28 -12.12 21.07
CA PRO A 378 13.26 -11.73 22.48
C PRO A 378 11.87 -11.20 22.88
N PRO A 379 11.48 -11.28 24.17
CA PRO A 379 10.16 -10.81 24.62
C PRO A 379 9.86 -9.34 24.25
N SER A 380 10.86 -8.46 24.27
CA SER A 380 10.69 -7.06 23.86
C SER A 380 10.28 -6.88 22.40
N VAL A 381 10.74 -7.77 21.51
CA VAL A 381 10.32 -7.78 20.11
C VAL A 381 8.91 -8.36 19.96
N VAL A 382 8.53 -9.34 20.77
CA VAL A 382 7.15 -9.84 20.79
C VAL A 382 6.17 -8.72 21.16
N THR A 383 6.50 -7.86 22.13
CA THR A 383 5.69 -6.67 22.44
C THR A 383 5.58 -5.71 21.26
N LYS A 384 6.68 -5.45 20.54
CA LYS A 384 6.63 -4.64 19.31
C LYS A 384 5.73 -5.27 18.25
N ALA A 385 5.76 -6.60 18.10
CA ALA A 385 4.90 -7.32 17.16
C ALA A 385 3.41 -7.25 17.55
N ILE A 386 3.09 -7.38 18.84
CA ILE A 386 1.72 -7.20 19.38
C ILE A 386 1.22 -5.77 19.10
N ALA A 387 2.07 -4.75 19.26
CA ALA A 387 1.69 -3.35 19.05
C ALA A 387 1.69 -2.92 17.56
N LEU A 388 2.18 -3.77 16.65
CA LEU A 388 2.37 -3.39 15.24
C LEU A 388 1.06 -3.01 14.52
N PRO A 389 -0.07 -3.74 14.65
CA PRO A 389 -1.32 -3.38 13.98
C PRO A 389 -1.78 -1.97 14.34
N SER A 390 -1.88 -1.64 15.64
CA SER A 390 -2.30 -0.31 16.08
C SER A 390 -1.34 0.79 15.65
N LYS A 391 -0.03 0.50 15.62
CA LYS A 391 0.96 1.45 15.07
C LYS A 391 0.69 1.73 13.58
N LEU A 392 0.51 0.69 12.77
CA LEU A 392 0.21 0.83 11.34
C LEU A 392 -1.10 1.58 11.09
N GLU A 393 -2.13 1.33 11.90
CA GLU A 393 -3.39 2.08 11.84
C GLU A 393 -3.21 3.55 12.22
N ALA A 394 -2.47 3.84 13.29
CA ALA A 394 -2.19 5.22 13.71
C ALA A 394 -1.36 5.97 12.66
N ASP A 395 -0.38 5.31 12.04
CA ASP A 395 0.42 5.88 10.96
C ASP A 395 -0.45 6.20 9.73
N ARG A 396 -1.36 5.30 9.34
CA ARG A 396 -2.35 5.56 8.27
C ARG A 396 -3.31 6.68 8.62
N ALA A 397 -3.84 6.71 9.85
CA ALA A 397 -4.77 7.73 10.30
C ALA A 397 -4.11 9.12 10.36
N ARG A 398 -2.85 9.19 10.81
CA ARG A 398 -2.04 10.42 10.78
C ARG A 398 -1.83 10.89 9.33
N ALA A 399 -1.43 9.98 8.44
CA ALA A 399 -1.24 10.29 7.03
C ALA A 399 -2.55 10.74 6.33
N ALA A 400 -3.71 10.24 6.76
CA ALA A 400 -5.01 10.66 6.25
C ALA A 400 -5.47 12.01 6.85
N ALA A 401 -5.31 12.22 8.15
CA ALA A 401 -5.71 13.46 8.85
C ALA A 401 -4.86 14.68 8.45
N GLU A 402 -3.64 14.46 7.98
CA GLU A 402 -2.81 15.51 7.39
C GLU A 402 -3.28 15.97 6.00
N ARG A 403 -4.21 15.25 5.35
CA ARG A 403 -4.74 15.61 4.02
C ARG A 403 -5.89 16.61 4.15
N LEU A 404 -5.77 17.73 3.44
CA LEU A 404 -6.91 18.62 3.19
C LEU A 404 -7.74 18.03 2.04
N GLU A 405 -9.07 18.16 2.10
CA GLU A 405 -9.90 17.95 0.92
C GLU A 405 -9.48 18.92 -0.18
N SER A 406 -9.49 18.47 -1.44
CA SER A 406 -9.03 19.26 -2.58
C SER A 406 -9.68 20.64 -2.61
N GLY A 407 -8.87 21.70 -2.50
CA GLY A 407 -9.34 23.08 -2.53
C GLY A 407 -9.75 23.68 -1.19
N VAL A 408 -9.97 22.88 -0.15
CA VAL A 408 -10.48 23.34 1.14
C VAL A 408 -9.34 23.79 2.05
N GLN A 409 -9.32 25.07 2.40
CA GLN A 409 -8.42 25.60 3.44
C GLN A 409 -9.15 25.75 4.78
N ARG A 410 -8.36 25.82 5.85
CA ARG A 410 -8.88 26.04 7.20
C ARG A 410 -9.42 27.46 7.34
N PRO A 411 -10.48 27.70 8.14
CA PRO A 411 -11.01 29.06 8.33
C PRO A 411 -9.98 30.09 8.81
N GLN A 412 -8.99 29.67 9.61
CA GLN A 412 -7.92 30.57 10.05
C GLN A 412 -7.04 31.06 8.90
N VAL A 413 -6.87 30.25 7.84
CA VAL A 413 -6.09 30.63 6.66
C VAL A 413 -6.77 31.77 5.92
N TRP A 414 -8.07 31.69 5.67
CA TRP A 414 -8.77 32.80 5.00
C TRP A 414 -8.79 34.07 5.86
N ALA A 415 -8.95 33.93 7.17
CA ALA A 415 -8.89 35.06 8.10
C ALA A 415 -7.52 35.76 8.04
N ALA A 416 -6.42 35.00 8.06
CA ALA A 416 -5.07 35.55 7.93
C ALA A 416 -4.86 36.20 6.54
N MET A 417 -5.26 35.53 5.46
CA MET A 417 -5.05 36.07 4.11
C MET A 417 -5.92 37.30 3.81
N ARG A 418 -7.07 37.48 4.46
CA ARG A 418 -7.82 38.74 4.41
C ARG A 418 -7.04 39.90 4.99
N GLN A 419 -6.32 39.69 6.09
CA GLN A 419 -5.50 40.75 6.70
C GLN A 419 -4.36 41.15 5.76
N VAL A 420 -3.73 40.16 5.10
CA VAL A 420 -2.68 40.42 4.11
C VAL A 420 -3.24 41.18 2.90
N HIS A 421 -4.35 40.70 2.34
CA HIS A 421 -4.95 41.29 1.13
C HIS A 421 -5.62 42.65 1.37
N ALA A 422 -6.00 42.98 2.61
CA ALA A 422 -6.54 44.30 2.95
C ALA A 422 -5.56 45.46 2.63
N GLU A 423 -4.26 45.18 2.58
CA GLU A 423 -3.20 46.13 2.24
C GLU A 423 -2.71 45.96 0.78
N PHE A 424 -3.32 45.06 0.00
CA PHE A 424 -2.93 44.83 -1.39
C PHE A 424 -3.37 45.97 -2.32
N ASP A 425 -2.43 46.53 -3.07
CA ASP A 425 -2.64 47.63 -4.03
C ASP A 425 -2.13 47.30 -5.45
N GLY A 426 -1.81 46.03 -5.71
CA GLY A 426 -1.24 45.55 -6.96
C GLY A 426 -2.27 45.19 -8.05
N GLN A 427 -1.87 44.29 -8.94
CA GLN A 427 -2.70 43.84 -10.06
C GLN A 427 -3.70 42.75 -9.62
N ALA A 428 -4.96 43.16 -9.39
CA ALA A 428 -6.06 42.23 -9.15
C ALA A 428 -6.13 41.13 -10.22
N GLY A 429 -6.27 39.88 -9.78
CA GLY A 429 -6.33 38.67 -10.59
C GLY A 429 -5.01 38.18 -11.16
N TYR A 430 -3.90 38.90 -10.95
CA TYR A 430 -2.59 38.46 -11.44
C TYR A 430 -2.01 37.38 -10.52
N VAL A 431 -1.70 36.22 -11.12
CA VAL A 431 -1.17 35.05 -10.40
C VAL A 431 0.27 34.77 -10.83
N ALA A 432 1.22 35.09 -9.95
CA ALA A 432 2.62 34.71 -10.15
C ALA A 432 2.80 33.19 -10.01
N GLN A 433 3.77 32.64 -10.73
CA GLN A 433 4.03 31.20 -10.77
C GLN A 433 5.50 30.98 -10.41
N PHE A 434 5.79 30.61 -9.17
CA PHE A 434 7.15 30.38 -8.68
C PHE A 434 7.48 28.89 -8.63
N GLY A 435 8.60 28.49 -9.20
CA GLY A 435 9.00 27.08 -9.12
C GLY A 435 9.97 26.57 -10.17
N ASP A 436 9.90 25.26 -10.36
CA ASP A 436 10.79 24.49 -11.23
C ASP A 436 10.17 24.15 -12.60
N SER A 437 10.67 23.10 -13.26
CA SER A 437 10.20 22.62 -14.57
C SER A 437 8.70 22.32 -14.59
N ILE A 438 8.13 21.86 -13.48
CA ILE A 438 6.71 21.52 -13.43
C ILE A 438 5.87 22.80 -13.47
N THR A 439 6.30 23.87 -12.79
CA THR A 439 5.68 25.22 -12.85
C THR A 439 5.98 25.92 -14.18
N HIS A 440 7.15 25.70 -14.77
CA HIS A 440 7.56 26.30 -16.05
C HIS A 440 6.74 25.78 -17.26
N SER A 441 6.17 24.57 -17.17
CA SER A 441 5.43 23.96 -18.28
C SER A 441 4.22 24.78 -18.74
N MET A 442 4.05 24.94 -20.05
CA MET A 442 2.85 25.55 -20.64
C MET A 442 1.56 24.75 -20.37
N ALA A 443 1.66 23.48 -19.98
CA ALA A 443 0.50 22.69 -19.54
C ALA A 443 -0.02 23.15 -18.16
N PHE A 444 0.82 23.84 -17.36
CA PHE A 444 0.45 24.37 -16.07
C PHE A 444 -0.11 25.79 -16.18
N TRP A 445 -1.27 25.98 -15.54
CA TRP A 445 -2.00 27.24 -15.32
C TRP A 445 -2.48 27.99 -16.58
N THR A 446 -1.82 27.80 -17.74
CA THR A 446 -2.22 28.37 -19.03
C THR A 446 -3.68 28.11 -19.40
N PRO A 447 -4.24 26.89 -19.20
CA PRO A 447 -5.65 26.61 -19.49
C PRO A 447 -6.66 27.55 -18.83
N ILE A 448 -6.35 28.04 -17.63
CA ILE A 448 -7.26 28.92 -16.87
C ILE A 448 -7.49 30.25 -17.61
N GLY A 449 -6.52 30.70 -18.42
CA GLY A 449 -6.61 31.95 -19.17
C GLY A 449 -7.42 31.87 -20.47
N TRP A 450 -7.94 30.71 -20.85
CA TRP A 450 -8.75 30.58 -22.08
C TRP A 450 -9.95 29.64 -21.97
N ASP A 451 -9.96 28.72 -21.00
CA ASP A 451 -11.08 27.81 -20.73
C ASP A 451 -11.91 28.23 -19.50
N GLU A 452 -13.00 27.51 -19.24
CA GLU A 452 -13.94 27.78 -18.14
C GLU A 452 -13.98 26.58 -17.16
N PRO A 453 -13.07 26.53 -16.16
CA PRO A 453 -12.94 25.41 -15.22
C PRO A 453 -14.20 25.14 -14.38
N GLN A 454 -15.02 26.16 -14.12
CA GLN A 454 -16.22 26.06 -13.30
C GLN A 454 -17.27 25.09 -13.84
N ARG A 455 -17.22 24.71 -15.13
CA ARG A 455 -18.14 23.73 -15.71
C ARG A 455 -17.98 22.33 -15.13
N TYR A 456 -16.86 22.07 -14.45
CA TYR A 456 -16.56 20.80 -13.80
C TYR A 456 -16.93 20.78 -12.31
N LEU A 457 -17.43 21.89 -11.76
CA LEU A 457 -17.98 21.95 -10.40
C LEU A 457 -19.35 21.26 -10.38
N THR A 458 -19.35 19.98 -10.01
CA THR A 458 -20.54 19.13 -9.93
C THR A 458 -21.17 19.08 -8.54
N HIS A 459 -20.41 19.44 -7.50
CA HIS A 459 -20.84 19.42 -6.11
C HIS A 459 -21.18 20.84 -5.64
N ASP A 460 -22.14 20.95 -4.73
CA ASP A 460 -22.47 22.21 -4.06
C ASP A 460 -21.58 22.36 -2.81
N ASP A 461 -20.80 23.43 -2.77
CA ASP A 461 -19.85 23.75 -1.71
C ASP A 461 -20.13 25.12 -1.07
N ASP A 462 -21.37 25.60 -1.22
CA ASP A 462 -21.84 26.91 -0.74
C ASP A 462 -21.03 28.10 -1.28
N LEU A 463 -20.27 27.90 -2.36
CA LEU A 463 -19.53 28.95 -3.06
C LEU A 463 -20.10 29.15 -4.47
N PRO A 464 -20.14 30.40 -4.98
CA PRO A 464 -20.54 30.62 -6.36
C PRO A 464 -19.58 29.93 -7.34
N LYS A 465 -20.10 29.42 -8.47
CA LYS A 465 -19.25 28.71 -9.47
C LYS A 465 -18.33 29.67 -10.24
N ARG A 466 -18.75 30.92 -10.42
CA ARG A 466 -18.01 31.98 -11.11
C ARG A 466 -18.22 33.32 -10.40
N PRO A 467 -17.30 34.29 -10.56
CA PRO A 467 -17.55 35.69 -10.21
C PRO A 467 -18.85 36.20 -10.84
N GLU A 468 -19.60 37.06 -10.16
CA GLU A 468 -20.89 37.55 -10.63
C GLU A 468 -20.75 38.33 -11.96
N GLU A 469 -19.79 39.26 -11.98
CA GLU A 469 -19.59 40.24 -13.07
C GLU A 469 -18.52 39.85 -14.10
N THR A 470 -17.84 38.70 -13.93
CA THR A 470 -16.74 38.30 -14.83
C THR A 470 -16.61 36.79 -14.98
N ARG A 471 -15.77 36.35 -15.92
CA ARG A 471 -15.40 34.95 -16.13
C ARG A 471 -14.00 34.71 -15.58
N TRP A 472 -13.71 33.46 -15.18
CA TRP A 472 -12.39 33.13 -14.63
C TRP A 472 -11.25 33.47 -15.58
N ARG A 473 -11.42 33.18 -16.88
CA ARG A 473 -10.43 33.51 -17.92
C ARG A 473 -10.18 35.00 -18.14
N ASP A 474 -11.12 35.86 -17.75
CA ASP A 474 -10.97 37.32 -17.88
C ASP A 474 -10.39 37.94 -16.60
N TYR A 475 -10.68 37.34 -15.44
CA TYR A 475 -10.14 37.78 -14.15
C TYR A 475 -8.68 37.35 -13.96
N VAL A 476 -8.37 36.08 -14.23
CA VAL A 476 -7.05 35.50 -13.95
C VAL A 476 -6.04 35.90 -15.02
N LYS A 477 -4.98 36.60 -14.59
CA LYS A 477 -3.88 37.10 -15.43
C LYS A 477 -2.58 36.33 -15.15
N GLY A 478 -1.59 36.51 -16.03
CA GLY A 478 -0.26 35.89 -15.88
C GLY A 478 -0.22 34.39 -16.19
N THR A 479 -1.28 33.80 -16.74
CA THR A 479 -1.41 32.34 -16.93
C THR A 479 -0.34 31.74 -17.84
N ARG A 480 0.20 32.54 -18.76
CA ARG A 480 1.24 32.14 -19.75
C ARG A 480 2.66 32.60 -19.39
N ASP A 481 2.85 33.21 -18.24
CA ASP A 481 4.11 33.88 -17.89
C ASP A 481 5.11 32.83 -17.36
N LYS A 482 6.00 32.41 -18.25
CA LYS A 482 6.95 31.31 -18.03
C LYS A 482 8.38 31.77 -18.29
N GLY A 483 9.31 31.33 -17.44
CA GLY A 483 10.73 31.65 -17.57
C GLY A 483 11.33 32.35 -16.34
N PRO A 484 12.66 32.45 -16.27
CA PRO A 484 13.37 33.06 -15.14
C PRO A 484 12.88 34.47 -14.78
N GLU A 485 12.52 35.28 -15.77
CA GLU A 485 11.98 36.64 -15.61
C GLU A 485 10.62 36.68 -14.92
N HIS A 486 9.93 35.53 -14.85
CA HIS A 486 8.66 35.31 -14.19
C HIS A 486 8.78 34.42 -12.94
N GLY A 487 10.00 34.09 -12.53
CA GLY A 487 10.26 33.33 -11.28
C GLY A 487 10.04 31.82 -11.37
N ASN A 488 9.92 31.26 -12.58
CA ASN A 488 9.85 29.81 -12.80
C ASN A 488 10.79 29.33 -13.90
N ASN A 489 11.58 28.30 -13.63
CA ASN A 489 12.45 27.76 -14.66
C ASN A 489 12.82 26.29 -14.40
N SER A 490 13.09 25.57 -15.47
CA SER A 490 13.51 24.17 -15.39
C SER A 490 14.81 24.01 -14.59
N GLY A 491 14.84 22.99 -13.73
CA GLY A 491 16.00 22.66 -12.89
C GLY A 491 16.19 23.55 -11.65
N TRP A 492 15.32 24.55 -11.42
CA TRP A 492 15.42 25.39 -10.23
C TRP A 492 15.13 24.61 -8.95
N ARG A 493 15.84 25.00 -7.90
CA ARG A 493 15.63 24.61 -6.50
C ARG A 493 15.11 25.81 -5.71
N VAL A 494 14.76 25.59 -4.45
CA VAL A 494 14.18 26.64 -3.59
C VAL A 494 15.03 27.92 -3.54
N GLY A 495 16.36 27.79 -3.50
CA GLY A 495 17.28 28.93 -3.47
C GLY A 495 17.24 29.80 -4.73
N GLN A 496 17.08 29.23 -5.92
CA GLN A 496 16.96 30.02 -7.16
C GLN A 496 15.64 30.79 -7.22
N VAL A 497 14.55 30.19 -6.74
CA VAL A 497 13.27 30.89 -6.62
C VAL A 497 13.42 32.10 -5.69
N LEU A 498 14.03 31.89 -4.51
CA LEU A 498 14.24 32.95 -3.51
C LEU A 498 15.06 34.13 -4.05
N GLN A 499 16.04 33.87 -4.93
CA GLN A 499 16.87 34.90 -5.56
C GLN A 499 16.12 35.72 -6.62
N ALA A 500 15.20 35.10 -7.38
CA ALA A 500 14.48 35.77 -8.45
C ALA A 500 13.25 36.55 -7.97
N MET A 501 12.69 36.16 -6.83
CA MET A 501 11.34 36.56 -6.40
C MET A 501 11.14 38.07 -6.20
N ASP A 502 12.09 38.79 -5.60
CA ASP A 502 11.92 40.23 -5.29
C ASP A 502 11.62 41.03 -6.56
N ARG A 503 12.42 40.80 -7.60
CA ARG A 503 12.22 41.44 -8.90
C ARG A 503 10.84 41.13 -9.48
N VAL A 504 10.38 39.89 -9.37
CA VAL A 504 9.10 39.45 -9.93
C VAL A 504 7.93 40.11 -9.18
N LEU A 505 7.99 40.14 -7.84
CA LEU A 505 6.98 40.80 -7.01
C LEU A 505 6.91 42.30 -7.31
N GLU A 506 8.06 42.97 -7.43
CA GLU A 506 8.13 44.39 -7.77
C GLU A 506 7.58 44.70 -9.17
N GLN A 507 7.92 43.87 -10.17
CA GLN A 507 7.54 44.13 -11.58
C GLN A 507 6.10 43.75 -11.89
N GLN A 508 5.59 42.68 -11.28
CA GLN A 508 4.29 42.12 -11.61
C GLN A 508 3.20 42.51 -10.61
N GLN A 509 3.57 42.88 -9.37
CA GLN A 509 2.66 43.20 -8.28
C GLN A 509 1.48 42.20 -8.18
N PRO A 510 1.76 40.89 -8.04
CA PRO A 510 0.74 39.85 -8.14
C PRO A 510 -0.21 39.82 -6.92
N GLU A 511 -1.50 39.58 -7.15
CA GLU A 511 -2.49 39.36 -6.07
C GLU A 511 -2.26 38.03 -5.35
N ALA A 512 -1.85 37.01 -6.09
CA ALA A 512 -1.53 35.70 -5.54
C ALA A 512 -0.29 35.08 -6.20
N ALA A 513 0.36 34.15 -5.51
CA ALA A 513 1.53 33.45 -6.03
C ALA A 513 1.39 31.94 -5.81
N ILE A 514 1.32 31.15 -6.89
CA ILE A 514 1.40 29.70 -6.81
C ILE A 514 2.87 29.28 -6.72
N ILE A 515 3.22 28.59 -5.63
CA ILE A 515 4.60 28.20 -5.32
C ILE A 515 4.69 26.69 -5.28
N MET A 516 5.43 26.10 -6.23
CA MET A 516 5.79 24.68 -6.19
C MET A 516 7.27 24.51 -6.51
N VAL A 517 8.06 24.19 -5.50
CA VAL A 517 9.51 23.98 -5.61
C VAL A 517 9.96 22.93 -4.61
N GLY A 518 10.91 22.09 -5.00
CA GLY A 518 11.41 21.00 -4.16
C GLY A 518 11.72 19.73 -4.93
N THR A 519 11.17 19.55 -6.15
CA THR A 519 11.41 18.32 -6.91
C THR A 519 12.88 18.13 -7.26
N ASN A 520 13.57 19.22 -7.64
CA ASN A 520 15.00 19.20 -7.92
C ASN A 520 15.88 19.20 -6.66
N ASP A 521 15.37 19.70 -5.54
CA ASP A 521 16.05 19.72 -4.24
C ASP A 521 16.29 18.30 -3.74
N ILE A 522 15.31 17.41 -3.93
CA ILE A 522 15.35 16.03 -3.45
C ILE A 522 16.03 15.05 -4.41
N SER A 523 16.60 15.49 -5.54
CA SER A 523 17.23 14.59 -6.53
C SER A 523 18.39 13.75 -5.99
N GLY A 524 18.94 14.11 -4.83
CA GLY A 524 19.93 13.30 -4.09
C GLY A 524 19.33 12.26 -3.14
N GLY A 525 18.01 12.04 -3.17
CA GLY A 525 17.30 11.11 -2.28
C GLY A 525 17.10 11.60 -0.84
N ARG A 526 17.31 12.90 -0.56
CA ARG A 526 17.14 13.53 0.75
C ARG A 526 16.83 15.01 0.64
N VAL A 527 16.21 15.60 1.66
CA VAL A 527 15.94 17.04 1.69
C VAL A 527 17.19 17.83 2.13
N PRO A 528 17.55 18.93 1.45
CA PRO A 528 18.63 19.80 1.90
C PRO A 528 18.30 20.49 3.23
N ALA A 529 19.28 20.61 4.14
CA ALA A 529 19.07 21.22 5.47
C ALA A 529 18.53 22.66 5.42
N GLY A 530 18.86 23.44 4.39
CA GLY A 530 18.38 24.82 4.21
C GLY A 530 16.98 24.95 3.59
N TYR A 531 16.38 23.85 3.10
CA TYR A 531 15.15 23.91 2.31
C TYR A 531 14.00 24.61 3.03
N ARG A 532 13.79 24.27 4.31
CA ARG A 532 12.73 24.87 5.13
C ARG A 532 12.91 26.37 5.28
N ALA A 533 14.12 26.83 5.62
CA ALA A 533 14.39 28.24 5.86
C ALA A 533 14.19 29.09 4.59
N ASP A 534 14.61 28.56 3.44
CA ASP A 534 14.43 29.24 2.15
C ASP A 534 12.95 29.28 1.75
N LEU A 535 12.18 28.21 2.00
CA LEU A 535 10.73 28.18 1.74
C LEU A 535 9.99 29.18 2.65
N GLU A 536 10.34 29.27 3.93
CA GLU A 536 9.78 30.27 4.85
C GLU A 536 10.15 31.71 4.44
N ALA A 537 11.33 31.92 3.84
CA ALA A 537 11.71 33.22 3.29
C ALA A 537 10.87 33.58 2.05
N ILE A 538 10.61 32.63 1.14
CA ILE A 538 9.71 32.82 -0.01
C ILE A 538 8.31 33.21 0.47
N VAL A 539 7.75 32.49 1.46
CA VAL A 539 6.43 32.80 2.02
C VAL A 539 6.40 34.21 2.60
N ARG A 540 7.40 34.59 3.42
CA ARG A 540 7.48 35.95 4.00
C ARG A 540 7.52 37.03 2.92
N LYS A 541 8.34 36.87 1.88
CA LYS A 541 8.42 37.84 0.78
C LYS A 541 7.07 38.06 0.07
N CYS A 542 6.28 37.00 -0.13
CA CYS A 542 4.92 37.14 -0.64
C CYS A 542 4.06 37.99 0.30
N LEU A 543 4.04 37.62 1.59
CA LEU A 543 3.20 38.29 2.60
C LEU A 543 3.58 39.77 2.78
N ASP A 544 4.88 40.07 2.80
CA ASP A 544 5.42 41.44 2.90
C ASP A 544 5.07 42.29 1.67
N ALA A 545 4.86 41.66 0.51
CA ALA A 545 4.39 42.30 -0.72
C ALA A 545 2.85 42.30 -0.84
N HIS A 546 2.13 41.94 0.22
CA HIS A 546 0.66 41.77 0.25
C HIS A 546 0.12 40.79 -0.82
N CYS A 547 0.99 39.92 -1.33
CA CYS A 547 0.66 38.87 -2.29
C CYS A 547 0.31 37.59 -1.53
N VAL A 548 -0.85 36.99 -1.79
CA VAL A 548 -1.28 35.75 -1.10
C VAL A 548 -0.52 34.53 -1.66
N PRO A 549 0.37 33.87 -0.89
CA PRO A 549 1.08 32.70 -1.36
C PRO A 549 0.21 31.43 -1.30
N ILE A 550 0.27 30.59 -2.33
CA ILE A 550 -0.39 29.29 -2.41
C ILE A 550 0.70 28.22 -2.53
N LEU A 551 1.04 27.60 -1.40
CA LEU A 551 2.04 26.53 -1.37
C LEU A 551 1.46 25.27 -2.01
N ASN A 552 2.29 24.56 -2.78
CA ASN A 552 1.96 23.27 -3.37
C ASN A 552 2.92 22.20 -2.86
N THR A 553 2.40 21.04 -2.48
CA THR A 553 3.24 19.85 -2.30
C THR A 553 3.79 19.39 -3.66
N ILE A 554 4.99 18.82 -3.66
CA ILE A 554 5.57 18.23 -4.86
C ILE A 554 4.90 16.88 -5.16
N PRO A 555 4.76 16.46 -6.44
CA PRO A 555 4.15 15.18 -6.76
C PRO A 555 4.96 13.98 -6.23
N PRO A 556 4.35 12.78 -6.18
CA PRO A 556 5.11 11.54 -6.06
C PRO A 556 6.21 11.46 -7.13
N ARG A 557 7.36 10.88 -6.77
CA ARG A 557 8.52 10.75 -7.65
C ARG A 557 9.11 9.36 -7.52
N ARG A 558 9.32 8.70 -8.66
CA ARG A 558 9.81 7.31 -8.71
C ARG A 558 11.13 7.18 -7.94
N GLY A 559 11.17 6.24 -7.00
CA GLY A 559 12.36 5.90 -6.21
C GLY A 559 12.81 6.98 -5.22
N HIS A 560 11.95 7.95 -4.87
CA HIS A 560 12.28 9.05 -3.96
C HIS A 560 11.26 9.20 -2.82
N ASP A 561 10.47 8.17 -2.51
CA ASP A 561 9.33 8.21 -1.58
C ASP A 561 9.68 8.84 -0.22
N ALA A 562 10.76 8.41 0.42
CA ALA A 562 11.20 8.95 1.71
C ALA A 562 11.49 10.47 1.64
N ALA A 563 12.17 10.93 0.59
CA ALA A 563 12.50 12.34 0.42
C ALA A 563 11.29 13.19 0.01
N VAL A 564 10.37 12.62 -0.80
CA VAL A 564 9.07 13.23 -1.12
C VAL A 564 8.23 13.40 0.14
N ASN A 565 8.17 12.37 0.99
CA ASN A 565 7.48 12.43 2.27
C ASN A 565 8.08 13.51 3.17
N GLU A 566 9.40 13.52 3.35
CA GLU A 566 10.11 14.51 4.17
C GLU A 566 9.85 15.95 3.69
N VAL A 567 10.03 16.24 2.39
CA VAL A 567 9.85 17.60 1.86
C VAL A 567 8.39 18.05 1.91
N ASN A 568 7.43 17.15 1.62
CA ASN A 568 6.02 17.49 1.67
C ASN A 568 5.53 17.67 3.12
N THR A 569 6.11 16.98 4.10
CA THR A 569 5.88 17.27 5.53
C THR A 569 6.35 18.68 5.89
N ILE A 570 7.50 19.12 5.37
CA ILE A 570 7.98 20.50 5.56
C ILE A 570 7.01 21.49 4.92
N ILE A 571 6.62 21.30 3.65
CA ILE A 571 5.70 22.19 2.94
C ILE A 571 4.37 22.32 3.70
N ARG A 572 3.77 21.20 4.11
CA ARG A 572 2.52 21.19 4.92
C ARG A 572 2.70 21.91 6.25
N THR A 573 3.85 21.74 6.89
CA THR A 573 4.17 22.40 8.16
C THR A 573 4.29 23.91 7.99
N VAL A 574 5.05 24.38 6.99
CA VAL A 574 5.20 25.82 6.69
C VAL A 574 3.84 26.43 6.35
N ALA A 575 3.03 25.77 5.52
CA ALA A 575 1.69 26.24 5.19
C ALA A 575 0.81 26.44 6.44
N ARG A 576 0.85 25.47 7.36
CA ARG A 576 0.11 25.53 8.63
C ARG A 576 0.63 26.61 9.57
N GLU A 577 1.94 26.70 9.76
CA GLU A 577 2.56 27.62 10.72
C GLU A 577 2.41 29.09 10.28
N HIS A 578 2.51 29.36 8.98
CA HIS A 578 2.29 30.69 8.42
C HIS A 578 0.82 30.99 8.07
N GLN A 579 -0.08 30.03 8.29
CA GLN A 579 -1.51 30.13 7.97
C GLN A 579 -1.77 30.52 6.51
N VAL A 580 -0.96 30.00 5.58
CA VAL A 580 -1.09 30.26 4.14
C VAL A 580 -1.80 29.11 3.42
N PRO A 581 -2.48 29.39 2.29
CA PRO A 581 -3.14 28.37 1.48
C PRO A 581 -2.21 27.24 1.01
N LEU A 582 -2.73 26.02 1.02
CA LEU A 582 -2.08 24.80 0.54
C LEU A 582 -2.91 24.12 -0.56
N ALA A 583 -2.33 23.95 -1.73
CA ALA A 583 -2.79 23.04 -2.77
C ALA A 583 -2.01 21.72 -2.64
N ASP A 584 -2.56 20.72 -1.92
CA ASP A 584 -1.87 19.45 -1.66
C ASP A 584 -1.94 18.49 -2.87
N PHE A 585 -1.20 18.84 -3.92
CA PHE A 585 -1.14 18.09 -5.17
C PHE A 585 -0.66 16.65 -4.95
N HIS A 586 0.29 16.41 -4.05
CA HIS A 586 0.74 15.07 -3.68
C HIS A 586 -0.41 14.19 -3.15
N ALA A 587 -1.18 14.71 -2.19
CA ALA A 587 -2.30 13.97 -1.63
C ALA A 587 -3.34 13.64 -2.70
N GLU A 588 -3.59 14.58 -3.62
CA GLU A 588 -4.53 14.38 -4.72
C GLU A 588 -4.03 13.36 -5.74
N CYS A 589 -2.73 13.34 -6.05
CA CYS A 589 -2.13 12.28 -6.85
C CYS A 589 -2.41 10.90 -6.23
N LEU A 590 -2.13 10.73 -4.94
CA LEU A 590 -2.35 9.47 -4.22
C LEU A 590 -3.84 9.12 -4.06
N ARG A 591 -4.73 10.13 -4.05
CA ARG A 591 -6.18 9.91 -3.98
C ARG A 591 -6.73 9.33 -5.28
N VAL A 592 -6.38 9.93 -6.41
CA VAL A 592 -6.88 9.49 -7.73
C VAL A 592 -6.12 8.29 -8.27
N ARG A 593 -4.87 8.11 -7.83
CA ARG A 593 -3.97 7.01 -8.17
C ARG A 593 -3.24 6.48 -6.93
N PRO A 594 -3.89 5.63 -6.13
CA PRO A 594 -3.29 5.05 -4.93
C PRO A 594 -2.13 4.10 -5.28
N GLY A 595 -1.25 3.85 -4.30
CA GLY A 595 -0.06 3.02 -4.47
C GLY A 595 0.93 3.66 -5.44
N ASN A 596 1.58 2.84 -6.27
CA ASN A 596 2.45 3.31 -7.35
C ASN A 596 1.72 3.46 -8.69
N SER A 597 0.37 3.38 -8.70
CA SER A 597 -0.39 3.46 -9.95
C SER A 597 -0.36 4.85 -10.60
N TRP A 598 0.14 5.87 -9.88
CA TRP A 598 0.40 7.20 -10.41
C TRP A 598 1.58 7.22 -11.40
N ASP A 599 2.49 6.25 -11.27
CA ASP A 599 3.69 6.15 -12.09
C ASP A 599 3.35 5.66 -13.50
N GLY A 600 3.81 6.39 -14.52
CA GLY A 600 3.41 6.18 -15.91
C GLY A 600 1.94 6.48 -16.19
N THR A 601 1.21 7.14 -15.28
CA THR A 601 -0.18 7.61 -15.53
C THR A 601 -0.28 9.12 -15.35
N ILE A 602 -0.52 9.61 -14.13
CA ILE A 602 -0.57 11.04 -13.81
C ILE A 602 0.82 11.63 -13.59
N ILE A 603 1.83 10.80 -13.33
CA ILE A 603 3.23 11.14 -13.48
C ILE A 603 3.72 10.44 -14.75
N SER A 604 4.45 11.17 -15.58
CA SER A 604 4.90 10.69 -16.87
C SER A 604 5.90 9.54 -16.75
N GLU A 605 6.25 8.92 -17.87
CA GLU A 605 7.21 7.80 -17.90
C GLU A 605 8.60 8.17 -17.34
N ASP A 606 8.94 9.46 -17.29
CA ASP A 606 10.17 9.93 -16.65
C ASP A 606 10.18 9.79 -15.12
N GLY A 607 9.03 9.51 -14.50
CA GLY A 607 8.88 9.31 -13.06
C GLY A 607 9.03 10.58 -12.22
N VAL A 608 9.03 11.77 -12.84
CA VAL A 608 9.26 13.07 -12.18
C VAL A 608 8.15 14.07 -12.49
N HIS A 609 7.79 14.25 -13.77
CA HIS A 609 6.88 15.32 -14.18
C HIS A 609 5.43 14.82 -14.27
N PRO A 610 4.43 15.67 -13.97
CA PRO A 610 3.04 15.35 -14.27
C PRO A 610 2.86 15.03 -15.75
N SER A 611 2.02 14.06 -16.08
CA SER A 611 1.75 13.70 -17.46
C SER A 611 0.94 14.79 -18.19
N GLY A 612 1.23 14.93 -19.48
CA GLY A 612 0.49 15.81 -20.40
C GLY A 612 -0.87 15.23 -20.80
N GLY A 613 -1.51 15.85 -21.81
CA GLY A 613 -2.84 15.47 -22.29
C GLY A 613 -3.81 16.65 -22.27
N GLU A 614 -5.10 16.36 -22.05
CA GLU A 614 -6.16 17.38 -21.92
C GLU A 614 -6.07 18.10 -20.56
N SER A 615 -5.06 18.97 -20.40
CA SER A 615 -4.75 19.70 -19.16
C SER A 615 -5.85 20.68 -18.68
N ASN A 616 -6.90 20.87 -19.48
CA ASN A 616 -8.06 21.71 -19.22
C ASN A 616 -9.34 20.91 -18.93
N ASN A 617 -9.30 19.58 -18.99
CA ASN A 617 -10.44 18.71 -18.78
C ASN A 617 -10.43 18.12 -17.36
N TYR A 618 -11.34 18.56 -16.49
CA TYR A 618 -11.36 18.15 -15.08
C TYR A 618 -12.44 17.10 -14.76
N ARG A 619 -12.83 16.27 -15.73
CA ARG A 619 -13.64 15.06 -15.44
C ARG A 619 -12.82 14.05 -14.66
N ASP A 620 -13.46 13.34 -13.73
CA ASP A 620 -12.81 12.33 -12.88
C ASP A 620 -12.00 11.29 -13.67
N GLU A 621 -12.46 10.91 -14.87
CA GLU A 621 -11.73 9.99 -15.74
C GLU A 621 -10.40 10.60 -16.23
N ASN A 622 -10.39 11.87 -16.63
CA ASN A 622 -9.18 12.54 -17.10
C ASN A 622 -8.25 12.92 -15.94
N LEU A 623 -8.78 13.27 -14.77
CA LEU A 623 -7.99 13.54 -13.57
C LEU A 623 -7.15 12.33 -13.11
N LYS A 624 -7.57 11.12 -13.48
CA LYS A 624 -6.81 9.89 -13.26
C LYS A 624 -5.74 9.64 -14.33
N GLN A 625 -5.70 10.37 -15.44
CA GLN A 625 -4.82 10.07 -16.57
C GLN A 625 -3.90 11.24 -16.96
N CYS A 626 -4.28 12.48 -16.63
CA CYS A 626 -3.51 13.68 -16.95
C CYS A 626 -3.09 14.41 -15.67
N GLY A 627 -1.80 14.34 -15.34
CA GLY A 627 -1.24 14.97 -14.15
C GLY A 627 -1.36 16.48 -14.15
N TYR A 628 -1.19 17.13 -15.30
CA TYR A 628 -1.37 18.58 -15.40
C TYR A 628 -2.84 19.00 -15.26
N ALA A 629 -3.80 18.19 -15.72
CA ALA A 629 -5.22 18.45 -15.46
C ALA A 629 -5.51 18.40 -13.95
N LEU A 630 -5.02 17.36 -13.25
CA LEU A 630 -5.15 17.25 -11.80
C LEU A 630 -4.51 18.45 -11.09
N ARG A 631 -3.28 18.81 -11.44
CA ARG A 631 -2.58 19.94 -10.82
C ARG A 631 -3.32 21.26 -11.01
N ASN A 632 -3.79 21.54 -12.23
CA ASN A 632 -4.55 22.74 -12.54
C ASN A 632 -5.87 22.77 -11.76
N TRP A 633 -6.55 21.63 -11.65
CA TRP A 633 -7.80 21.52 -10.90
C TRP A 633 -7.64 21.82 -9.42
N VAL A 634 -6.64 21.21 -8.77
CA VAL A 634 -6.36 21.44 -7.34
C VAL A 634 -6.06 22.91 -7.07
N ASN A 635 -5.21 23.53 -7.89
CA ASN A 635 -4.90 24.96 -7.75
C ASN A 635 -6.11 25.85 -8.03
N PHE A 636 -6.93 25.53 -9.04
CA PHE A 636 -8.14 26.28 -9.33
C PHE A 636 -9.13 26.24 -8.16
N LEU A 637 -9.33 25.09 -7.52
CA LEU A 637 -10.22 24.98 -6.37
C LEU A 637 -9.76 25.84 -5.19
N VAL A 638 -8.46 25.85 -4.90
CA VAL A 638 -7.88 26.73 -3.86
C VAL A 638 -8.06 28.20 -4.25
N TYR A 639 -7.72 28.58 -5.49
CA TYR A 639 -7.82 29.96 -5.96
C TYR A 639 -9.26 30.47 -5.97
N ARG A 640 -10.22 29.64 -6.40
CA ARG A 640 -11.65 29.95 -6.35
C ARG A 640 -12.10 30.22 -4.92
N GLN A 641 -11.66 29.41 -3.97
CA GLN A 641 -11.99 29.62 -2.58
C GLN A 641 -11.41 30.95 -2.07
N LEU A 642 -10.15 31.28 -2.42
CA LEU A 642 -9.54 32.55 -2.05
C LEU A 642 -10.26 33.75 -2.69
N TYR A 643 -10.69 33.64 -3.94
CA TYR A 643 -11.47 34.70 -4.56
C TYR A 643 -12.71 35.06 -3.72
N PHE A 644 -13.56 34.08 -3.39
CA PHE A 644 -14.80 34.37 -2.66
C PHE A 644 -14.61 34.60 -1.16
N ARG A 645 -13.57 34.00 -0.56
CA ARG A 645 -13.34 34.10 0.88
C ARG A 645 -12.36 35.19 1.25
N VAL A 646 -11.52 35.67 0.33
CA VAL A 646 -10.44 36.63 0.61
C VAL A 646 -10.54 37.85 -0.31
N PHE A 647 -10.42 37.68 -1.63
CA PHE A 647 -10.21 38.81 -2.56
C PHE A 647 -11.47 39.64 -2.82
N ALA A 648 -12.61 38.97 -2.96
CA ALA A 648 -13.92 39.55 -3.22
C ALA A 648 -14.89 39.31 -2.06
N ALA A 649 -14.37 39.08 -0.85
CA ALA A 649 -15.21 38.90 0.32
C ALA A 649 -15.95 40.21 0.63
N GLU A 650 -17.28 40.16 0.70
CA GLU A 650 -18.07 41.28 1.24
C GLU A 650 -17.62 41.55 2.68
N THR A 651 -17.24 42.79 2.98
CA THR A 651 -16.86 43.25 4.32
C THR A 651 -18.04 43.29 5.29
#